data_AF-A0A1I5WJ39-F1
#
_entry.id   AF-A0A1I5WJ39-F1
#
_cell.length_a   1.000
_cell.length_b   1.000
_cell.length_c   1.000
_cell.angle_alpha   90.00
_cell.angle_beta   90.00
_cell.angle_gamma   90.00
#
_symmetry.space_group_name_H-M   'P 1'
#
loop_
_entity.id
_entity.type
_entity.pdbx_description
1 polymer ?
#
loop_
_entity_poly.entity_id
_entity_poly.type
_entity_poly.pdbx_seq_one_letter_code
_entity_poly.pdbx_strand_id
1 'polypeptide(L)'
;MVAIVSGNSLGLSLTSLGVLGQRGTSGTAVQGRNGELAYVNVANGNLVLQDLDDKLVGRGADIGVVRTYNSQGLLNDSTLDPNADNWLMGAFGQRMVLTGTVGTAGSTLVRTDRDGASATYTWNASRSLYVSSAGSGAFDTIGYDAATSRYVWTDGATGLVERYESTGAGRLMTVVDLAGNTITYAYNSTSGLLQSMVDANGETTFFDYDAGNNLTQIRTVATGGATTTRVRYAYDSARRLSTVTVDLSPEDNAVADGKTYVTTYGYDGTSKRVASVTQSDGTSLAFTYVLAGGSYKVATVTDALGQVTRFAYDTATGTTTVTDPLGAQSTYLYAGSGDAQGQLLQMRQGVTAANPSGLSQISYRYDAAGNVTGMTDGEGREVAYEYDANGNLLKETDSAGNLHTRSYNAANQLLTETFYADAAVSRGAFSQPASLPEITRYVYAQSNPRLLRFVLSPQGDVTEHRYDSYGQAVTTVRYTGGGYNVSALAAGAVPTEAQMTTWAGAQAQDLRRTERTDRVYDARGALSSATVYGDVDATGAGVAATAAKTQYVYDQHGWLLKTIEPTGGGTTTYVYDGLGRVLSVSAPSLDGGTTANTTVTSYDDAGGKTTVTVAGGLVSVSAYDKAGRLVSVTQQSAGTGVLGATKYAYDKDGNLLMTQDPTGVRRWMLYDAAGRKIADIDATGALVEYVYNANGQLRQTVAYATKLTTAKLAALVDGANLPTTAWSATNTTTSLTALRPGQVAQDQKVWRFYDNAGRLAWQVDALGYVTQTTYDGASRVLSVSRLANAIDVTPLLNGADVNLGVDP
;
A
#
# COMPACT_ATOMS: atom_id res chain seq x y z
N MET A 1 1.31 5.24 -16.59
CA MET A 1 2.47 4.43 -16.16
C MET A 1 1.98 3.10 -15.61
N VAL A 2 2.89 2.17 -15.35
CA VAL A 2 2.60 0.91 -14.64
C VAL A 2 3.45 0.86 -13.37
N ALA A 3 2.99 0.13 -12.36
CA ALA A 3 3.86 -0.29 -11.28
C ALA A 3 4.67 -1.52 -11.69
N ILE A 4 5.91 -1.58 -11.23
CA ILE A 4 6.84 -2.67 -11.47
C ILE A 4 6.92 -3.48 -10.18
N VAL A 5 6.63 -4.77 -10.28
CA VAL A 5 6.68 -5.74 -9.18
C VAL A 5 7.54 -6.92 -9.59
N SER A 6 7.94 -7.77 -8.65
CA SER A 6 8.78 -8.93 -8.92
C SER A 6 8.27 -10.14 -8.16
N GLY A 7 8.04 -11.26 -8.83
CA GLY A 7 7.71 -12.52 -8.17
C GLY A 7 7.41 -13.63 -9.17
N ASN A 8 7.45 -14.88 -8.72
CA ASN A 8 7.21 -16.02 -9.63
C ASN A 8 5.73 -16.28 -9.90
N SER A 9 4.84 -15.73 -9.08
CA SER A 9 3.41 -15.91 -9.23
C SER A 9 2.80 -15.03 -10.33
N LEU A 10 1.62 -15.44 -10.75
CA LEU A 10 0.79 -14.75 -11.74
C LEU A 10 -0.02 -13.60 -11.14
N GLY A 11 -0.46 -13.73 -9.87
CA GLY A 11 -1.10 -12.65 -9.11
C GLY A 11 -0.09 -11.80 -8.34
N LEU A 12 -0.59 -10.84 -7.56
CA LEU A 12 0.19 -9.84 -6.83
C LEU A 12 0.50 -10.24 -5.39
N SER A 13 -0.37 -11.02 -4.75
CA SER A 13 -0.28 -11.40 -3.32
C SER A 13 1.00 -12.16 -2.97
N LEU A 14 1.60 -12.86 -3.94
CA LEU A 14 2.85 -13.61 -3.80
C LEU A 14 4.05 -12.93 -4.49
N THR A 15 3.96 -11.62 -4.77
CA THR A 15 5.07 -10.83 -5.35
C THR A 15 5.76 -9.98 -4.29
N SER A 16 6.82 -9.27 -4.68
CA SER A 16 7.49 -8.26 -3.88
C SER A 16 6.53 -7.21 -3.33
N LEU A 17 5.38 -6.95 -3.96
CA LEU A 17 4.34 -6.08 -3.40
C LEU A 17 3.73 -6.69 -2.12
N GLY A 18 3.43 -7.99 -2.11
CA GLY A 18 2.91 -8.70 -0.95
C GLY A 18 3.97 -9.01 0.13
N VAL A 19 5.23 -9.15 -0.28
CA VAL A 19 6.33 -9.56 0.63
C VAL A 19 7.14 -8.38 1.18
N LEU A 20 7.40 -7.37 0.36
CA LEU A 20 8.24 -6.21 0.69
C LEU A 20 7.43 -4.89 0.76
N GLY A 21 6.13 -4.94 0.48
CA GLY A 21 5.27 -3.76 0.45
C GLY A 21 5.71 -2.74 -0.61
N GLN A 22 5.58 -1.46 -0.30
CA GLN A 22 5.99 -0.38 -1.21
C GLN A 22 7.50 -0.38 -1.52
N ARG A 23 8.34 -0.99 -0.67
CA ARG A 23 9.78 -1.15 -0.94
C ARG A 23 10.05 -2.18 -2.05
N GLY A 24 9.06 -3.01 -2.38
CA GLY A 24 9.11 -3.98 -3.46
C GLY A 24 8.50 -3.50 -4.78
N THR A 25 8.04 -2.25 -4.85
CA THR A 25 7.38 -1.68 -6.03
C THR A 25 8.08 -0.43 -6.54
N SER A 26 8.17 -0.27 -7.85
CA SER A 26 8.66 0.94 -8.50
C SER A 26 7.61 1.52 -9.45
N GLY A 27 7.44 2.84 -9.47
CA GLY A 27 6.40 3.51 -10.26
C GLY A 27 5.01 3.48 -9.60
N THR A 28 4.00 3.90 -10.34
CA THR A 28 2.60 4.01 -9.88
C THR A 28 1.71 3.09 -10.71
N ALA A 29 0.88 2.28 -10.03
CA ALA A 29 -0.04 1.35 -10.68
C ALA A 29 -1.31 2.03 -11.21
N VAL A 30 -1.73 3.12 -10.56
CA VAL A 30 -3.01 3.78 -10.81
C VAL A 30 -3.08 4.35 -12.22
N GLN A 31 -4.17 4.01 -12.92
CA GLN A 31 -4.55 4.59 -14.20
C GLN A 31 -5.88 5.36 -14.05
N GLY A 32 -5.94 6.55 -14.67
CA GLY A 32 -7.15 7.35 -14.75
C GLY A 32 -7.77 7.66 -13.39
N ARG A 33 -9.10 7.57 -13.31
CA ARG A 33 -9.90 8.03 -12.18
C ARG A 33 -10.86 6.98 -11.62
N ASN A 34 -10.94 5.78 -12.20
CA ASN A 34 -11.83 4.72 -11.69
C ASN A 34 -11.17 3.75 -10.70
N GLY A 35 -9.84 3.81 -10.53
CA GLY A 35 -9.11 2.88 -9.65
C GLY A 35 -8.48 1.67 -10.35
N GLU A 36 -8.53 1.56 -11.68
CA GLU A 36 -7.83 0.52 -12.45
C GLU A 36 -6.31 0.60 -12.18
N LEU A 37 -5.72 -0.54 -11.85
CA LEU A 37 -4.33 -0.69 -11.48
C LEU A 37 -3.61 -1.57 -12.51
N ALA A 38 -2.49 -1.11 -13.04
CA ALA A 38 -1.69 -1.84 -14.00
C ALA A 38 -0.28 -2.12 -13.46
N TYR A 39 0.09 -3.41 -13.47
CA TYR A 39 1.37 -3.91 -12.98
C TYR A 39 2.09 -4.73 -14.04
N VAL A 40 3.41 -4.59 -14.11
CA VAL A 40 4.27 -5.51 -14.85
C VAL A 40 5.16 -6.24 -13.86
N ASN A 41 5.03 -7.57 -13.83
CA ASN A 41 5.90 -8.41 -13.04
C ASN A 41 7.22 -8.64 -13.81
N VAL A 42 8.33 -8.06 -13.36
CA VAL A 42 9.62 -8.13 -14.04
C VAL A 42 10.31 -9.48 -13.97
N ALA A 43 9.89 -10.39 -13.09
CA ALA A 43 10.46 -11.74 -13.02
C ALA A 43 9.94 -12.63 -14.16
N ASN A 44 8.62 -12.63 -14.40
CA ASN A 44 8.00 -13.47 -15.42
C ASN A 44 7.50 -12.70 -16.65
N GLY A 45 7.46 -11.36 -16.62
CA GLY A 45 7.01 -10.49 -17.70
C GLY A 45 5.49 -10.39 -17.84
N ASN A 46 4.75 -10.82 -16.82
CA ASN A 46 3.30 -10.82 -16.84
C ASN A 46 2.71 -9.42 -16.60
N LEU A 47 1.76 -9.01 -17.45
CA LEU A 47 0.84 -7.90 -17.18
C LEU A 47 -0.27 -8.37 -16.25
N VAL A 48 -0.42 -7.69 -15.11
CA VAL A 48 -1.57 -7.80 -14.22
C VAL A 48 -2.35 -6.50 -14.27
N LEU A 49 -3.63 -6.58 -14.60
CA LEU A 49 -4.57 -5.45 -14.45
C LEU A 49 -5.54 -5.79 -13.33
N GLN A 50 -5.90 -4.83 -12.49
CA GLN A 50 -6.80 -5.06 -11.37
C GLN A 50 -7.72 -3.86 -11.11
N ASP A 51 -9.00 -4.12 -10.87
CA ASP A 51 -9.99 -3.11 -10.47
C ASP A 51 -10.95 -3.70 -9.42
N LEU A 52 -11.44 -2.88 -8.48
CA LEU A 52 -12.48 -3.26 -7.52
C LEU A 52 -13.82 -2.78 -8.07
N ASP A 53 -14.50 -3.67 -8.79
CA ASP A 53 -15.73 -3.34 -9.50
C ASP A 53 -16.88 -3.03 -8.53
N ASP A 54 -17.06 -3.85 -7.50
CA ASP A 54 -18.09 -3.64 -6.48
C ASP A 54 -17.61 -4.05 -5.08
N LYS A 55 -18.24 -3.45 -4.06
CA LYS A 55 -17.98 -3.76 -2.66
C LYS A 55 -19.29 -3.74 -1.86
N LEU A 56 -19.53 -4.80 -1.11
CA LEU A 56 -20.57 -4.85 -0.09
C LEU A 56 -19.91 -5.03 1.27
N VAL A 57 -20.05 -4.02 2.13
CA VAL A 57 -19.56 -4.08 3.51
C VAL A 57 -20.40 -5.06 4.29
N GLY A 58 -19.74 -6.03 4.90
CA GLY A 58 -20.38 -7.12 5.64
C GLY A 58 -19.94 -7.12 7.09
N ARG A 59 -20.76 -7.72 7.95
CA ARG A 59 -20.33 -7.99 9.33
C ARG A 59 -19.19 -9.01 9.28
N GLY A 60 -18.00 -8.61 9.71
CA GLY A 60 -16.80 -9.43 9.61
C GLY A 60 -16.04 -9.18 8.30
N ALA A 61 -15.96 -10.20 7.44
CA ALA A 61 -15.35 -10.04 6.12
C ALA A 61 -16.28 -9.30 5.15
N ASP A 62 -15.72 -8.35 4.40
CA ASP A 62 -16.41 -7.65 3.31
C ASP A 62 -16.47 -8.53 2.04
N ILE A 63 -17.54 -8.39 1.25
CA ILE A 63 -17.59 -8.91 -0.12
C ILE A 63 -16.97 -7.86 -1.04
N GLY A 64 -15.78 -8.15 -1.55
CA GLY A 64 -15.12 -7.35 -2.59
C GLY A 64 -15.06 -8.10 -3.92
N VAL A 65 -15.58 -7.51 -4.99
CA VAL A 65 -15.49 -8.08 -6.33
C VAL A 65 -14.32 -7.45 -7.07
N VAL A 66 -13.18 -8.15 -7.03
CA VAL A 66 -11.94 -7.70 -7.65
C VAL A 66 -11.80 -8.35 -9.02
N ARG A 67 -11.85 -7.57 -10.10
CA ARG A 67 -11.47 -8.05 -11.43
C ARG A 67 -9.95 -8.07 -11.54
N THR A 68 -9.37 -9.18 -11.98
CA THR A 68 -7.94 -9.32 -12.22
C THR A 68 -7.66 -9.95 -13.58
N TYR A 69 -6.77 -9.37 -14.37
CA TYR A 69 -6.31 -9.91 -15.65
C TYR A 69 -4.88 -10.44 -15.55
N ASN A 70 -4.56 -11.46 -16.33
CA ASN A 70 -3.21 -12.00 -16.45
C ASN A 70 -2.78 -12.30 -17.90
N SER A 71 -1.79 -11.61 -18.44
CA SER A 71 -1.37 -11.82 -19.84
C SER A 71 -0.78 -13.20 -20.17
N GLN A 72 -0.31 -13.94 -19.17
CA GLN A 72 0.28 -15.27 -19.40
C GLN A 72 -0.75 -16.39 -19.39
N GLY A 73 -2.00 -16.12 -18.98
CA GLY A 73 -3.15 -16.96 -19.32
C GLY A 73 -3.10 -18.41 -18.83
N LEU A 74 -2.34 -18.73 -17.78
CA LEU A 74 -2.34 -20.07 -17.17
C LEU A 74 -3.60 -20.34 -16.31
N LEU A 75 -4.62 -19.50 -16.45
CA LEU A 75 -5.91 -19.58 -15.77
C LEU A 75 -7.02 -20.08 -16.71
N ASN A 76 -6.65 -20.57 -17.90
CA ASN A 76 -7.49 -20.97 -19.03
C ASN A 76 -8.38 -22.21 -18.82
N ASP A 77 -8.82 -22.45 -17.58
CA ASP A 77 -9.78 -23.50 -17.27
C ASP A 77 -11.20 -23.03 -17.61
N SER A 78 -11.72 -23.51 -18.72
CA SER A 78 -13.08 -23.22 -19.20
C SER A 78 -14.19 -23.65 -18.23
N THR A 79 -13.87 -24.40 -17.18
CA THR A 79 -14.84 -24.77 -16.13
C THR A 79 -15.09 -23.67 -15.11
N LEU A 80 -14.21 -22.65 -15.05
CA LEU A 80 -14.26 -21.58 -14.04
C LEU A 80 -14.21 -20.17 -14.64
N ASP A 81 -13.53 -20.01 -15.77
CA ASP A 81 -13.61 -18.80 -16.59
C ASP A 81 -14.51 -19.10 -17.80
N PRO A 82 -15.75 -18.56 -17.86
CA PRO A 82 -16.71 -18.87 -18.92
C PRO A 82 -16.23 -18.48 -20.32
N ASN A 83 -15.23 -17.61 -20.43
CA ASN A 83 -14.68 -17.10 -21.69
C ASN A 83 -13.21 -17.46 -21.89
N ALA A 84 -12.57 -17.95 -20.83
CA ALA A 84 -11.15 -18.23 -20.74
C ALA A 84 -10.30 -17.02 -21.18
N ASP A 85 -10.79 -15.78 -21.08
CA ASP A 85 -10.25 -14.58 -21.72
C ASP A 85 -9.12 -13.90 -20.93
N ASN A 86 -8.59 -14.63 -19.95
CA ASN A 86 -7.54 -14.23 -19.00
C ASN A 86 -8.01 -13.25 -17.90
N TRP A 87 -9.31 -12.97 -17.80
CA TRP A 87 -9.89 -12.21 -16.69
C TRP A 87 -10.48 -13.14 -15.62
N LEU A 88 -10.24 -12.80 -14.36
CA LEU A 88 -10.82 -13.44 -13.19
C LEU A 88 -11.63 -12.41 -12.40
N MET A 89 -12.88 -12.74 -12.08
CA MET A 89 -13.73 -11.94 -11.19
C MET A 89 -13.64 -12.50 -9.76
N GLY A 90 -12.68 -12.05 -8.96
CA GLY A 90 -12.56 -12.38 -7.53
C GLY A 90 -12.67 -13.89 -7.26
N ALA A 91 -13.73 -14.30 -6.56
CA ALA A 91 -13.93 -15.70 -6.15
C ALA A 91 -14.23 -16.69 -7.29
N PHE A 92 -14.42 -16.22 -8.53
CA PHE A 92 -14.53 -17.11 -9.70
C PHE A 92 -13.25 -17.91 -9.93
N GLY A 93 -12.10 -17.29 -9.68
CA GLY A 93 -10.78 -17.90 -9.86
C GLY A 93 -10.25 -18.62 -8.63
N GLN A 94 -10.87 -18.41 -7.46
CA GLN A 94 -10.43 -19.03 -6.22
C GLN A 94 -10.79 -20.51 -6.22
N ARG A 95 -9.76 -21.36 -6.18
CA ARG A 95 -9.94 -22.81 -6.21
C ARG A 95 -8.83 -23.55 -5.51
N MET A 96 -9.09 -24.83 -5.26
CA MET A 96 -8.09 -25.74 -4.76
C MET A 96 -8.04 -27.06 -5.52
N VAL A 97 -6.85 -27.42 -6.01
CA VAL A 97 -6.64 -28.60 -6.85
C VAL A 97 -5.68 -29.58 -6.17
N LEU A 98 -6.14 -30.81 -5.97
CA LEU A 98 -5.35 -31.90 -5.39
C LEU A 98 -4.56 -32.63 -6.48
N THR A 99 -3.30 -32.93 -6.20
CA THR A 99 -2.50 -33.94 -6.92
C THR A 99 -2.16 -35.08 -5.96
N GLY A 100 -2.43 -36.32 -6.36
CA GLY A 100 -2.23 -37.51 -5.54
C GLY A 100 -3.44 -37.83 -4.64
N THR A 101 -3.20 -38.55 -3.55
CA THR A 101 -4.25 -38.94 -2.59
C THR A 101 -4.26 -38.00 -1.40
N VAL A 102 -5.43 -37.52 -0.98
CA VAL A 102 -5.54 -36.56 0.12
C VAL A 102 -4.89 -37.10 1.40
N GLY A 103 -4.04 -36.30 2.06
CA GLY A 103 -3.44 -36.65 3.34
C GLY A 103 -2.32 -37.69 3.27
N THR A 104 -1.67 -37.84 2.10
CA THR A 104 -0.61 -38.84 1.91
C THR A 104 0.72 -38.22 1.54
N ALA A 105 1.82 -38.90 1.87
CA ALA A 105 3.15 -38.41 1.50
C ALA A 105 3.27 -38.28 -0.02
N GLY A 106 3.73 -37.12 -0.49
CA GLY A 106 3.85 -36.80 -1.91
C GLY A 106 2.60 -36.19 -2.55
N SER A 107 1.47 -36.11 -1.85
CA SER A 107 0.32 -35.33 -2.35
C SER A 107 0.54 -33.83 -2.16
N THR A 108 -0.07 -33.04 -3.04
CA THR A 108 -0.04 -31.57 -3.00
C THR A 108 -1.41 -30.97 -3.25
N LEU A 109 -1.64 -29.78 -2.68
CA LEU A 109 -2.80 -28.94 -2.99
C LEU A 109 -2.31 -27.62 -3.56
N VAL A 110 -2.83 -27.20 -4.70
CA VAL A 110 -2.58 -25.87 -5.26
C VAL A 110 -3.80 -25.01 -4.98
N ARG A 111 -3.62 -23.93 -4.18
CA ARG A 111 -4.64 -22.90 -3.99
C ARG A 111 -4.36 -21.77 -4.97
N THR A 112 -5.37 -21.39 -5.76
CA THR A 112 -5.36 -20.14 -6.53
C THR A 112 -6.17 -19.09 -5.78
N ASP A 113 -5.61 -17.91 -5.60
CA ASP A 113 -6.21 -16.78 -4.90
C ASP A 113 -7.03 -15.88 -5.84
N ARG A 114 -7.73 -14.89 -5.27
CA ARG A 114 -8.64 -13.97 -5.99
C ARG A 114 -7.97 -13.12 -7.08
N ASP A 115 -6.66 -12.95 -7.00
CA ASP A 115 -5.84 -12.22 -7.97
C ASP A 115 -5.12 -13.16 -8.96
N GLY A 116 -5.45 -14.46 -8.93
CA GLY A 116 -4.83 -15.48 -9.76
C GLY A 116 -3.45 -15.94 -9.27
N ALA A 117 -2.97 -15.46 -8.12
CA ALA A 117 -1.75 -16.00 -7.51
C ALA A 117 -1.97 -17.45 -7.09
N SER A 118 -1.02 -18.33 -7.38
CA SER A 118 -1.10 -19.74 -6.98
C SER A 118 0.02 -20.12 -6.03
N ALA A 119 -0.33 -20.79 -4.94
CA ALA A 119 0.61 -21.37 -3.99
C ALA A 119 0.42 -22.89 -3.94
N THR A 120 1.53 -23.63 -3.92
CA THR A 120 1.53 -25.08 -3.77
C THR A 120 1.80 -25.44 -2.32
N TYR A 121 0.90 -26.25 -1.75
CA TYR A 121 0.98 -26.75 -0.39
C TYR A 121 1.32 -28.24 -0.41
N THR A 122 2.31 -28.63 0.37
CA THR A 122 2.81 -30.01 0.43
C THR A 122 2.39 -30.68 1.73
N TRP A 123 2.07 -31.98 1.67
CA TRP A 123 1.64 -32.73 2.84
C TRP A 123 2.74 -32.83 3.90
N ASN A 124 2.44 -32.36 5.12
CA ASN A 124 3.28 -32.51 6.29
C ASN A 124 2.67 -33.55 7.25
N ALA A 125 3.22 -34.76 7.23
CA ALA A 125 2.72 -35.88 8.03
C ALA A 125 2.78 -35.66 9.55
N SER A 126 3.70 -34.82 10.04
CA SER A 126 3.83 -34.53 11.48
C SER A 126 2.72 -33.60 12.00
N ARG A 127 2.20 -32.74 11.12
CA ARG A 127 1.13 -31.78 11.41
C ARG A 127 -0.25 -32.27 10.97
N SER A 128 -0.30 -33.31 10.14
CA SER A 128 -1.51 -33.76 9.45
C SER A 128 -2.18 -32.63 8.65
N LEU A 129 -1.38 -31.76 8.04
CA LEU A 129 -1.81 -30.59 7.27
C LEU A 129 -0.93 -30.45 6.03
N TYR A 130 -1.47 -29.84 4.98
CA TYR A 130 -0.66 -29.31 3.89
C TYR A 130 -0.16 -27.91 4.28
N VAL A 131 1.11 -27.62 3.97
CA VAL A 131 1.78 -26.36 4.33
C VAL A 131 2.46 -25.76 3.10
N SER A 132 2.42 -24.44 2.99
CA SER A 132 3.15 -23.65 1.99
C SER A 132 4.00 -22.60 2.69
N SER A 133 5.22 -22.38 2.21
CA SER A 133 6.06 -21.26 2.62
C SER A 133 5.94 -20.04 1.70
N ALA A 134 5.13 -20.13 0.65
CA ALA A 134 4.87 -19.00 -0.24
C ALA A 134 4.07 -17.90 0.48
N GLY A 135 4.47 -16.64 0.29
CA GLY A 135 3.82 -15.48 0.89
C GLY A 135 4.71 -14.77 1.90
N SER A 136 4.13 -13.95 2.76
CA SER A 136 4.83 -13.26 3.85
C SER A 136 4.19 -13.59 5.19
N GLY A 137 5.02 -13.65 6.23
CA GLY A 137 4.57 -13.92 7.60
C GLY A 137 4.22 -15.39 7.84
N ALA A 138 3.28 -15.61 8.76
CA ALA A 138 2.86 -16.92 9.21
C ALA A 138 2.36 -17.79 8.05
N PHE A 139 2.91 -19.00 7.90
CA PHE A 139 2.56 -19.95 6.85
C PHE A 139 1.10 -20.37 6.95
N ASP A 140 0.43 -20.27 5.81
CA ASP A 140 -0.91 -20.77 5.63
C ASP A 140 -0.94 -22.30 5.61
N THR A 141 -2.09 -22.87 5.98
CA THR A 141 -2.26 -24.32 6.01
C THR A 141 -3.54 -24.76 5.35
N ILE A 142 -3.56 -26.01 4.88
CA ILE A 142 -4.78 -26.65 4.40
C ILE A 142 -4.99 -27.98 5.12
N GLY A 143 -6.16 -28.13 5.74
CA GLY A 143 -6.66 -29.39 6.27
C GLY A 143 -7.72 -30.03 5.37
N TYR A 144 -8.13 -31.25 5.72
CA TYR A 144 -9.27 -31.93 5.11
C TYR A 144 -10.30 -32.29 6.17
N ASP A 145 -11.51 -31.75 6.03
CA ASP A 145 -12.66 -32.12 6.85
C ASP A 145 -13.40 -33.29 6.19
N ALA A 146 -13.17 -34.48 6.72
CA ALA A 146 -13.78 -35.71 6.22
C ALA A 146 -15.30 -35.78 6.47
N ALA A 147 -15.82 -35.11 7.50
CA ALA A 147 -17.26 -35.15 7.83
C ALA A 147 -18.09 -34.40 6.79
N THR A 148 -17.56 -33.28 6.28
CA THR A 148 -18.21 -32.46 5.25
C THR A 148 -17.63 -32.67 3.85
N SER A 149 -16.57 -33.48 3.71
CA SER A 149 -15.81 -33.64 2.47
C SER A 149 -15.39 -32.28 1.90
N ARG A 150 -14.64 -31.51 2.69
CA ARG A 150 -14.16 -30.17 2.32
C ARG A 150 -12.69 -30.03 2.58
N TYR A 151 -12.01 -29.30 1.71
CA TYR A 151 -10.70 -28.79 2.07
C TYR A 151 -10.87 -27.48 2.86
N VAL A 152 -10.01 -27.26 3.85
CA VAL A 152 -10.11 -26.13 4.78
C VAL A 152 -8.79 -25.39 4.75
N TRP A 153 -8.75 -24.26 4.06
CA TRP A 153 -7.60 -23.36 4.09
C TRP A 153 -7.72 -22.44 5.30
N THR A 154 -6.60 -22.21 5.99
CA THR A 154 -6.52 -21.31 7.14
C THR A 154 -5.35 -20.36 6.94
N ASP A 155 -5.66 -19.07 6.94
CA ASP A 155 -4.69 -17.99 6.93
C ASP A 155 -3.84 -18.07 8.22
N GLY A 156 -2.53 -18.20 8.06
CA GLY A 156 -1.60 -18.33 9.19
C GLY A 156 -1.63 -17.10 10.09
N ALA A 157 -1.75 -15.91 9.49
CA ALA A 157 -1.64 -14.61 10.14
C ALA A 157 -2.98 -14.15 10.73
N THR A 158 -4.06 -14.21 9.96
CA THR A 158 -5.38 -13.73 10.40
C THR A 158 -6.21 -14.80 11.08
N GLY A 159 -6.00 -16.08 10.75
CA GLY A 159 -6.86 -17.18 11.21
C GLY A 159 -8.20 -17.27 10.48
N LEU A 160 -8.42 -16.46 9.44
CA LEU A 160 -9.55 -16.57 8.54
C LEU A 160 -9.57 -17.96 7.88
N VAL A 161 -10.75 -18.54 7.78
CA VAL A 161 -10.93 -19.89 7.25
C VAL A 161 -11.72 -19.85 5.95
N GLU A 162 -11.18 -20.47 4.91
CA GLU A 162 -11.87 -20.72 3.65
C GLU A 162 -12.18 -22.21 3.52
N ARG A 163 -13.37 -22.55 3.03
CA ARG A 163 -13.75 -23.94 2.74
C ARG A 163 -13.97 -24.14 1.26
N TYR A 164 -13.36 -25.18 0.71
CA TYR A 164 -13.43 -25.51 -0.70
C TYR A 164 -14.10 -26.88 -0.92
N GLU A 165 -14.75 -27.03 -2.08
CA GLU A 165 -15.16 -28.34 -2.57
C GLU A 165 -13.95 -29.28 -2.63
N SER A 166 -14.08 -30.50 -2.09
CA SER A 166 -13.02 -31.52 -2.22
C SER A 166 -13.19 -32.44 -3.43
N THR A 167 -14.39 -32.47 -3.98
CA THR A 167 -14.79 -33.21 -5.18
C THR A 167 -15.31 -32.22 -6.20
N GLY A 168 -14.93 -32.35 -7.48
CA GLY A 168 -15.35 -31.41 -8.53
C GLY A 168 -14.27 -30.37 -8.84
N ALA A 169 -14.69 -29.13 -9.14
CA ALA A 169 -13.80 -28.07 -9.62
C ALA A 169 -13.00 -27.36 -8.50
N GLY A 170 -13.19 -27.76 -7.25
CA GLY A 170 -12.44 -27.24 -6.12
C GLY A 170 -12.81 -25.82 -5.71
N ARG A 171 -14.08 -25.43 -5.89
CA ARG A 171 -14.56 -24.04 -5.73
C ARG A 171 -14.68 -23.60 -4.27
N LEU A 172 -14.53 -22.30 -4.02
CA LEU A 172 -14.70 -21.67 -2.70
C LEU A 172 -16.17 -21.68 -2.28
N MET A 173 -16.48 -22.18 -1.08
CA MET A 173 -17.85 -22.33 -0.58
C MET A 173 -18.19 -21.32 0.51
N THR A 174 -17.27 -21.14 1.46
CA THR A 174 -17.43 -20.18 2.55
C THR A 174 -16.12 -19.54 2.94
N VAL A 175 -16.21 -18.28 3.35
CA VAL A 175 -15.18 -17.56 4.08
C VAL A 175 -15.74 -17.28 5.46
N VAL A 176 -15.02 -17.67 6.50
CA VAL A 176 -15.45 -17.56 7.89
C VAL A 176 -14.37 -16.85 8.68
N ASP A 177 -14.71 -15.70 9.26
CA ASP A 177 -13.84 -15.05 10.22
C ASP A 177 -13.85 -15.78 11.57
N LEU A 178 -13.03 -15.32 12.49
CA LEU A 178 -12.85 -15.99 13.78
C LEU A 178 -14.01 -15.78 14.75
N ALA A 179 -14.89 -14.83 14.50
CA ALA A 179 -16.12 -14.66 15.25
C ALA A 179 -17.27 -15.52 14.67
N GLY A 180 -17.02 -16.24 13.57
CA GLY A 180 -17.99 -17.07 12.89
C GLY A 180 -18.85 -16.28 11.88
N ASN A 181 -18.56 -15.01 11.63
CA ASN A 181 -19.23 -14.28 10.57
C ASN A 181 -18.83 -14.89 9.24
N THR A 182 -19.83 -15.23 8.42
CA THR A 182 -19.65 -16.11 7.26
C THR A 182 -20.12 -15.42 5.99
N ILE A 183 -19.26 -15.41 4.96
CA ILE A 183 -19.66 -15.19 3.57
C ILE A 183 -19.92 -16.56 2.94
N THR A 184 -21.06 -16.72 2.26
CA THR A 184 -21.42 -17.95 1.54
C THR A 184 -21.45 -17.72 0.04
N TYR A 185 -20.89 -18.67 -0.71
CA TYR A 185 -20.79 -18.64 -2.16
C TYR A 185 -21.73 -19.70 -2.76
N ALA A 186 -22.58 -19.28 -3.69
CA ALA A 186 -23.51 -20.16 -4.39
C ALA A 186 -23.18 -20.21 -5.87
N TYR A 187 -23.21 -21.41 -6.45
CA TYR A 187 -22.91 -21.66 -7.85
C TYR A 187 -24.13 -22.23 -8.57
N ASN A 188 -24.30 -21.86 -9.84
CA ASN A 188 -25.32 -22.43 -10.70
C ASN A 188 -25.04 -23.92 -10.91
N SER A 189 -26.03 -24.78 -10.68
CA SER A 189 -25.87 -26.23 -10.75
C SER A 189 -25.65 -26.77 -12.18
N THR A 190 -26.05 -26.01 -13.20
CA THR A 190 -25.92 -26.41 -14.61
C THR A 190 -24.63 -25.86 -15.23
N SER A 191 -24.39 -24.56 -15.09
CA SER A 191 -23.21 -23.90 -15.70
C SER A 191 -21.96 -23.99 -14.84
N GLY A 192 -22.09 -24.23 -13.54
CA GLY A 192 -20.98 -24.25 -12.58
C GLY A 192 -20.48 -22.86 -12.16
N LEU A 193 -21.03 -21.79 -12.74
CA LEU A 193 -20.60 -20.39 -12.53
C LEU A 193 -21.07 -19.85 -11.19
N LEU A 194 -20.31 -18.90 -10.62
CA LEU A 194 -20.69 -18.23 -9.39
C LEU A 194 -21.99 -17.43 -9.62
N GLN A 195 -23.02 -17.71 -8.85
CA GLN A 195 -24.33 -17.07 -8.96
C GLN A 195 -24.46 -15.92 -7.96
N SER A 196 -24.02 -16.13 -6.72
CA SER A 196 -24.13 -15.11 -5.67
C SER A 196 -23.13 -15.31 -4.54
N MET A 197 -22.85 -14.21 -3.85
CA MET A 197 -22.16 -14.16 -2.56
C MET A 197 -23.11 -13.53 -1.54
N VAL A 198 -23.26 -14.16 -0.38
CA VAL A 198 -24.13 -13.69 0.70
C VAL A 198 -23.28 -13.37 1.91
N ASP A 199 -23.38 -12.14 2.42
CA ASP A 199 -22.65 -11.72 3.63
C ASP A 199 -23.28 -12.32 4.90
N ALA A 200 -22.65 -12.08 6.06
CA ALA A 200 -23.15 -12.60 7.33
C ALA A 200 -24.52 -11.99 7.76
N ASN A 201 -24.97 -10.91 7.12
CA ASN A 201 -26.24 -10.24 7.39
C ASN A 201 -27.37 -10.65 6.46
N GLY A 202 -27.07 -11.42 5.40
CA GLY A 202 -28.03 -11.85 4.39
C GLY A 202 -28.12 -10.91 3.17
N GLU A 203 -27.29 -9.86 3.11
CA GLU A 203 -27.16 -9.03 1.92
C GLU A 203 -26.39 -9.80 0.83
N THR A 204 -26.82 -9.65 -0.42
CA THR A 204 -26.36 -10.55 -1.49
C THR A 204 -25.83 -9.78 -2.69
N THR A 205 -24.63 -10.13 -3.14
CA THR A 205 -24.10 -9.71 -4.44
C THR A 205 -24.36 -10.81 -5.46
N PHE A 206 -25.06 -10.48 -6.55
CA PHE A 206 -25.39 -11.38 -7.65
C PHE A 206 -24.54 -11.13 -8.88
N PHE A 207 -24.28 -12.21 -9.61
CA PHE A 207 -23.56 -12.24 -10.88
C PHE A 207 -24.52 -12.69 -11.97
N ASP A 208 -24.91 -11.77 -12.86
CA ASP A 208 -25.88 -12.06 -13.91
C ASP A 208 -25.15 -12.33 -15.24
N TYR A 209 -25.54 -13.39 -15.93
CA TYR A 209 -24.89 -13.83 -17.17
C TYR A 209 -25.86 -13.80 -18.35
N ASP A 210 -25.31 -13.63 -19.55
CA ASP A 210 -26.07 -13.87 -20.78
C ASP A 210 -26.21 -15.37 -21.11
N ALA A 211 -26.95 -15.69 -22.17
CA ALA A 211 -27.12 -17.08 -22.64
C ALA A 211 -25.82 -17.73 -23.12
N GLY A 212 -24.80 -16.92 -23.40
CA GLY A 212 -23.46 -17.35 -23.70
C GLY A 212 -22.59 -17.52 -22.46
N ASN A 213 -23.09 -17.39 -21.23
CA ASN A 213 -22.30 -17.43 -19.99
C ASN A 213 -21.31 -16.25 -19.80
N ASN A 214 -21.42 -15.15 -20.56
CA ASN A 214 -20.63 -13.95 -20.27
C ASN A 214 -21.27 -13.19 -19.10
N LEU A 215 -20.48 -12.75 -18.11
CA LEU A 215 -20.97 -11.92 -17.00
C LEU A 215 -21.39 -10.56 -17.56
N THR A 216 -22.65 -10.15 -17.42
CA THR A 216 -23.16 -8.88 -17.99
C THR A 216 -23.27 -7.77 -16.96
N GLN A 217 -23.51 -8.08 -15.69
CA GLN A 217 -23.59 -7.10 -14.62
C GLN A 217 -23.39 -7.73 -13.23
N ILE A 218 -22.99 -6.89 -12.28
CA ILE A 218 -23.04 -7.18 -10.84
C ILE A 218 -24.14 -6.32 -10.23
N ARG A 219 -24.95 -6.93 -9.39
CA ARG A 219 -25.98 -6.23 -8.64
C ARG A 219 -25.99 -6.66 -7.18
N THR A 220 -26.10 -5.70 -6.29
CA THR A 220 -26.18 -5.90 -4.85
C THR A 220 -27.62 -5.74 -4.40
N VAL A 221 -28.10 -6.68 -3.59
CA VAL A 221 -29.46 -6.71 -3.03
C VAL A 221 -29.36 -6.64 -1.52
N ALA A 222 -29.81 -5.52 -0.97
CA ALA A 222 -29.88 -5.31 0.47
C ALA A 222 -30.95 -6.20 1.11
N THR A 223 -30.90 -6.38 2.44
CA THR A 223 -31.87 -7.23 3.17
C THR A 223 -33.33 -6.78 2.97
N GLY A 224 -33.55 -5.48 2.71
CA GLY A 224 -34.87 -4.91 2.41
C GLY A 224 -35.35 -5.12 0.96
N GLY A 225 -34.60 -5.81 0.12
CA GLY A 225 -34.92 -6.08 -1.29
C GLY A 225 -34.53 -4.96 -2.27
N ALA A 226 -34.00 -3.84 -1.78
CA ALA A 226 -33.46 -2.78 -2.63
C ALA A 226 -32.29 -3.34 -3.45
N THR A 227 -32.33 -3.12 -4.76
CA THR A 227 -31.30 -3.60 -5.71
C THR A 227 -30.52 -2.40 -6.26
N THR A 228 -29.21 -2.55 -6.35
CA THR A 228 -28.29 -1.58 -6.94
C THR A 228 -27.38 -2.27 -7.95
N THR A 229 -27.33 -1.77 -9.18
CA THR A 229 -26.48 -2.28 -10.27
C THR A 229 -25.48 -1.19 -10.67
N ARG A 230 -24.27 -1.29 -10.14
CA ARG A 230 -23.23 -0.28 -10.36
C ARG A 230 -22.35 -0.59 -11.57
N VAL A 231 -22.06 -1.86 -11.84
CA VAL A 231 -21.09 -2.27 -12.87
C VAL A 231 -21.72 -3.19 -13.90
N ARG A 232 -21.45 -2.88 -15.18
CA ARG A 232 -21.90 -3.64 -16.35
C ARG A 232 -20.72 -3.96 -17.25
N TYR A 233 -20.78 -5.09 -17.94
CA TYR A 233 -19.71 -5.62 -18.78
C TYR A 233 -20.23 -5.88 -20.20
N ALA A 234 -19.36 -5.66 -21.18
CA ALA A 234 -19.59 -6.09 -22.56
C ALA A 234 -18.36 -6.81 -23.10
N TYR A 235 -18.57 -7.60 -24.15
CA TYR A 235 -17.56 -8.46 -24.76
C TYR A 235 -17.50 -8.23 -26.26
N ASP A 236 -16.34 -8.52 -26.85
CA ASP A 236 -16.19 -8.53 -28.31
C ASP A 236 -16.78 -9.81 -28.94
N SER A 237 -16.71 -9.90 -30.27
CA SER A 237 -17.21 -11.08 -31.01
C SER A 237 -16.43 -12.38 -30.73
N ALA A 238 -15.23 -12.28 -30.15
CA ALA A 238 -14.44 -13.41 -29.66
C ALA A 238 -14.69 -13.71 -28.18
N ARG A 239 -15.69 -13.05 -27.56
CA ARG A 239 -16.11 -13.19 -26.17
C ARG A 239 -15.04 -12.75 -25.16
N ARG A 240 -14.14 -11.83 -25.54
CA ARG A 240 -13.18 -11.23 -24.61
C ARG A 240 -13.77 -9.94 -24.03
N LEU A 241 -13.56 -9.68 -22.75
CA LEU A 241 -14.05 -8.47 -22.08
C LEU A 241 -13.60 -7.23 -22.84
N SER A 242 -14.55 -6.45 -23.36
CA SER A 242 -14.28 -5.28 -24.19
C SER A 242 -14.55 -3.97 -23.47
N THR A 243 -15.58 -3.90 -22.63
CA THR A 243 -15.89 -2.69 -21.86
C THR A 243 -16.42 -3.00 -20.49
N VAL A 244 -16.08 -2.13 -19.53
CA VAL A 244 -16.65 -2.09 -18.18
C VAL A 244 -17.23 -0.70 -17.99
N THR A 245 -18.50 -0.66 -17.63
CA THR A 245 -19.26 0.57 -17.44
C THR A 245 -19.66 0.68 -15.98
N VAL A 246 -19.13 1.68 -15.29
CA VAL A 246 -19.55 2.08 -13.96
C VAL A 246 -20.63 3.14 -14.08
N ASP A 247 -21.77 2.90 -13.47
CA ASP A 247 -22.87 3.84 -13.31
C ASP A 247 -22.51 4.85 -12.20
N LEU A 248 -22.49 6.14 -12.51
CA LEU A 248 -22.14 7.21 -11.58
C LEU A 248 -23.34 7.70 -10.76
N SER A 249 -24.56 7.25 -11.05
CA SER A 249 -25.77 7.48 -10.23
C SER A 249 -26.54 6.18 -10.01
N PRO A 250 -25.93 5.17 -9.36
CA PRO A 250 -26.46 3.81 -9.31
C PRO A 250 -27.79 3.67 -8.56
N GLU A 251 -28.28 4.72 -7.90
CA GLU A 251 -29.56 4.73 -7.19
C GLU A 251 -30.78 4.56 -8.13
N ASP A 252 -30.65 4.97 -9.40
CA ASP A 252 -31.70 4.79 -10.40
C ASP A 252 -31.58 3.50 -11.22
N ASN A 253 -30.47 2.76 -11.04
CA ASN A 253 -30.13 1.55 -11.77
C ASN A 253 -30.07 1.71 -13.31
N ALA A 254 -29.83 2.92 -13.83
CA ALA A 254 -29.95 3.24 -15.24
C ALA A 254 -28.74 3.98 -15.82
N VAL A 255 -28.01 3.32 -16.74
CA VAL A 255 -26.91 3.95 -17.50
C VAL A 255 -27.36 4.77 -18.71
N ALA A 256 -28.67 4.81 -18.99
CA ALA A 256 -29.24 5.51 -20.15
C ALA A 256 -29.18 7.04 -19.99
N ASP A 257 -28.97 7.55 -18.78
CA ASP A 257 -28.81 8.96 -18.49
C ASP A 257 -27.42 9.52 -18.87
N GLY A 258 -26.50 8.63 -19.26
CA GLY A 258 -25.15 8.97 -19.70
C GLY A 258 -24.16 9.27 -18.56
N LYS A 259 -24.58 9.18 -17.28
CA LYS A 259 -23.68 9.35 -16.13
C LYS A 259 -22.89 8.07 -15.90
N THR A 260 -21.92 7.84 -16.76
CA THR A 260 -21.10 6.63 -16.73
C THR A 260 -19.62 6.95 -16.78
N TYR A 261 -18.83 6.05 -16.19
CA TYR A 261 -17.40 5.95 -16.44
C TYR A 261 -17.12 4.63 -17.15
N VAL A 262 -16.43 4.69 -18.29
CA VAL A 262 -16.21 3.51 -19.15
C VAL A 262 -14.73 3.22 -19.28
N THR A 263 -14.35 1.98 -19.00
CA THR A 263 -13.03 1.42 -19.30
C THR A 263 -13.15 0.44 -20.47
N THR A 264 -12.32 0.61 -21.49
CA THR A 264 -12.34 -0.17 -22.73
C THR A 264 -11.02 -0.92 -22.89
N TYR A 265 -11.11 -2.22 -23.21
CA TYR A 265 -9.98 -3.09 -23.44
C TYR A 265 -9.83 -3.46 -24.91
N GLY A 266 -8.62 -3.32 -25.44
CA GLY A 266 -8.22 -3.81 -26.76
C GLY A 266 -7.25 -4.96 -26.62
N TYR A 267 -7.17 -5.83 -27.63
CA TYR A 267 -6.38 -7.07 -27.58
C TYR A 267 -5.40 -7.18 -28.75
N ASP A 268 -4.31 -7.91 -28.52
CA ASP A 268 -3.27 -8.22 -29.50
C ASP A 268 -3.77 -9.27 -30.50
N GLY A 269 -4.32 -8.78 -31.62
CA GLY A 269 -4.89 -9.59 -32.69
C GLY A 269 -6.01 -10.51 -32.19
N THR A 270 -5.91 -11.80 -32.51
CA THR A 270 -6.86 -12.84 -32.06
C THR A 270 -6.49 -13.46 -30.72
N SER A 271 -5.40 -13.01 -30.08
CA SER A 271 -4.98 -13.54 -28.78
C SER A 271 -5.82 -13.01 -27.63
N LYS A 272 -5.61 -13.52 -26.42
CA LYS A 272 -6.24 -13.00 -25.19
C LYS A 272 -5.37 -11.99 -24.46
N ARG A 273 -4.29 -11.53 -25.10
CA ARG A 273 -3.39 -10.54 -24.50
C ARG A 273 -3.96 -9.14 -24.70
N VAL A 274 -4.30 -8.44 -23.62
CA VAL A 274 -4.69 -7.03 -23.63
C VAL A 274 -3.56 -6.18 -24.23
N ALA A 275 -3.87 -5.49 -25.32
CA ALA A 275 -2.97 -4.55 -25.99
C ALA A 275 -3.26 -3.10 -25.62
N SER A 276 -4.43 -2.78 -25.05
CA SER A 276 -4.73 -1.43 -24.58
C SER A 276 -5.80 -1.39 -23.50
N VAL A 277 -5.68 -0.43 -22.58
CA VAL A 277 -6.70 -0.02 -21.61
C VAL A 277 -6.96 1.46 -21.84
N THR A 278 -8.17 1.85 -22.20
CA THR A 278 -8.56 3.25 -22.47
C THR A 278 -9.77 3.61 -21.63
N GLN A 279 -9.75 4.77 -20.99
CA GLN A 279 -10.80 5.19 -20.06
C GLN A 279 -11.53 6.44 -20.56
N SER A 280 -12.76 6.67 -20.09
CA SER A 280 -13.60 7.79 -20.52
C SER A 280 -13.05 9.17 -20.13
N ASP A 281 -12.11 9.24 -19.19
CA ASP A 281 -11.33 10.46 -18.91
C ASP A 281 -10.22 10.75 -19.95
N GLY A 282 -10.04 9.81 -20.88
CA GLY A 282 -9.04 9.82 -21.94
C GLY A 282 -7.65 9.37 -21.52
N THR A 283 -7.46 8.92 -20.28
CA THR A 283 -6.24 8.20 -19.94
C THR A 283 -6.18 6.85 -20.65
N SER A 284 -4.98 6.43 -21.03
CA SER A 284 -4.78 5.16 -21.71
C SER A 284 -3.39 4.57 -21.48
N LEU A 285 -3.33 3.25 -21.59
CA LEU A 285 -2.10 2.46 -21.66
C LEU A 285 -2.19 1.55 -22.88
N ALA A 286 -1.08 1.38 -23.59
CA ALA A 286 -0.91 0.41 -24.66
C ALA A 286 0.26 -0.52 -24.35
N PHE A 287 0.10 -1.80 -24.68
CA PHE A 287 1.04 -2.87 -24.36
C PHE A 287 1.47 -3.59 -25.63
N THR A 288 2.77 -3.91 -25.72
CA THR A 288 3.29 -4.86 -26.72
C THR A 288 3.96 -6.03 -26.01
N TYR A 289 4.13 -7.14 -26.73
CA TYR A 289 4.63 -8.39 -26.17
C TYR A 289 5.80 -8.95 -26.98
N VAL A 290 6.71 -9.63 -26.30
CA VAL A 290 7.82 -10.38 -26.87
C VAL A 290 7.77 -11.83 -26.38
N LEU A 291 8.12 -12.79 -27.23
CA LEU A 291 8.29 -14.19 -26.83
C LEU A 291 9.70 -14.37 -26.27
N ALA A 292 9.82 -14.66 -24.98
CA ALA A 292 11.11 -14.88 -24.31
C ALA A 292 10.99 -16.04 -23.31
N GLY A 293 11.93 -17.00 -23.38
CA GLY A 293 11.90 -18.19 -22.52
C GLY A 293 10.66 -19.07 -22.70
N GLY A 294 10.05 -19.07 -23.90
CA GLY A 294 8.86 -19.87 -24.21
C GLY A 294 7.51 -19.26 -23.80
N SER A 295 7.49 -18.05 -23.24
CA SER A 295 6.26 -17.35 -22.86
C SER A 295 6.24 -15.91 -23.37
N TYR A 296 5.04 -15.39 -23.65
CA TYR A 296 4.89 -13.98 -23.98
C TYR A 296 5.08 -13.13 -22.71
N LYS A 297 5.86 -12.07 -22.85
CA LYS A 297 6.21 -11.10 -21.80
C LYS A 297 5.94 -9.70 -22.32
N VAL A 298 5.54 -8.78 -21.45
CA VAL A 298 5.34 -7.36 -21.81
C VAL A 298 6.67 -6.79 -22.31
N ALA A 299 6.72 -6.27 -23.53
CA ALA A 299 7.92 -5.65 -24.10
C ALA A 299 7.90 -4.13 -23.93
N THR A 300 6.74 -3.51 -24.07
CA THR A 300 6.57 -2.06 -23.89
C THR A 300 5.25 -1.73 -23.22
N VAL A 301 5.27 -0.63 -22.48
CA VAL A 301 4.09 0.08 -21.99
C VAL A 301 4.16 1.51 -22.51
N THR A 302 3.12 1.96 -23.21
CA THR A 302 3.00 3.32 -23.75
C THR A 302 1.81 4.02 -23.11
N ASP A 303 2.01 5.18 -22.49
CA ASP A 303 0.89 5.97 -21.96
C ASP A 303 0.19 6.82 -23.03
N ALA A 304 -0.91 7.48 -22.64
CA ALA A 304 -1.68 8.35 -23.53
C ALA A 304 -0.91 9.58 -24.05
N LEU A 305 0.22 9.94 -23.43
CA LEU A 305 1.11 11.01 -23.89
C LEU A 305 2.18 10.48 -24.86
N GLY A 306 2.19 9.19 -25.16
CA GLY A 306 3.14 8.53 -26.04
C GLY A 306 4.46 8.18 -25.36
N GLN A 307 4.55 8.25 -24.03
CA GLN A 307 5.77 7.92 -23.29
C GLN A 307 5.91 6.40 -23.16
N VAL A 308 7.08 5.87 -23.52
CA VAL A 308 7.30 4.41 -23.64
C VAL A 308 8.27 3.91 -22.58
N THR A 309 7.79 3.04 -21.70
CA THR A 309 8.63 2.19 -20.85
C THR A 309 8.91 0.86 -21.56
N ARG A 310 10.15 0.39 -21.53
CA ARG A 310 10.59 -0.83 -22.24
C ARG A 310 11.11 -1.88 -21.26
N PHE A 311 10.86 -3.14 -21.57
CA PHE A 311 11.27 -4.28 -20.77
C PHE A 311 12.10 -5.23 -21.65
N ALA A 312 13.30 -5.56 -21.20
CA ALA A 312 14.19 -6.52 -21.85
C ALA A 312 14.49 -7.67 -20.89
N TYR A 313 14.31 -8.91 -21.36
CA TYR A 313 14.48 -10.12 -20.57
C TYR A 313 15.67 -10.93 -21.10
N ASP A 314 16.71 -11.07 -20.30
CA ASP A 314 17.85 -11.93 -20.57
C ASP A 314 17.72 -13.23 -19.76
N THR A 315 17.29 -14.30 -20.43
CA THR A 315 17.10 -15.61 -19.80
C THR A 315 18.42 -16.34 -19.54
N ALA A 316 19.52 -15.94 -20.19
CA ALA A 316 20.82 -16.57 -19.99
C ALA A 316 21.48 -16.07 -18.70
N THR A 317 21.31 -14.78 -18.38
CA THR A 317 21.83 -14.17 -17.15
C THR A 317 20.80 -14.06 -16.03
N GLY A 318 19.53 -14.38 -16.30
CA GLY A 318 18.44 -14.19 -15.35
C GLY A 318 18.23 -12.73 -14.98
N THR A 319 18.36 -11.82 -15.95
CA THR A 319 18.26 -10.37 -15.73
C THR A 319 17.08 -9.77 -16.49
N THR A 320 16.33 -8.89 -15.83
CA THR A 320 15.35 -8.02 -16.49
C THR A 320 15.82 -6.57 -16.41
N THR A 321 15.86 -5.89 -17.55
CA THR A 321 16.17 -4.46 -17.64
C THR A 321 14.91 -3.69 -18.01
N VAL A 322 14.54 -2.72 -17.17
CA VAL A 322 13.47 -1.76 -17.45
C VAL A 322 14.12 -0.45 -17.87
N THR A 323 13.72 0.09 -19.01
CA THR A 323 14.15 1.41 -19.50
C THR A 323 12.95 2.35 -19.46
N ASP A 324 13.07 3.46 -18.73
CA ASP A 324 12.04 4.49 -18.65
C ASP A 324 11.96 5.35 -19.95
N PRO A 325 10.91 6.16 -20.12
CA PRO A 325 10.78 7.12 -21.22
C PRO A 325 11.92 8.13 -21.39
N LEU A 326 12.71 8.41 -20.35
CA LEU A 326 13.89 9.29 -20.42
C LEU A 326 15.18 8.54 -20.82
N GLY A 327 15.16 7.21 -20.84
CA GLY A 327 16.26 6.33 -21.22
C GLY A 327 17.10 5.82 -20.05
N ALA A 328 16.73 6.11 -18.80
CA ALA A 328 17.38 5.58 -17.62
C ALA A 328 16.95 4.13 -17.39
N GLN A 329 17.85 3.34 -16.80
CA GLN A 329 17.64 1.91 -16.63
C GLN A 329 17.54 1.50 -15.17
N SER A 330 16.64 0.56 -14.90
CA SER A 330 16.62 -0.25 -13.69
C SER A 330 16.85 -1.72 -14.05
N THR A 331 17.70 -2.42 -13.30
CA THR A 331 18.03 -3.82 -13.56
C THR A 331 17.67 -4.70 -12.36
N TYR A 332 17.12 -5.87 -12.65
CA TYR A 332 16.68 -6.87 -11.67
C TYR A 332 17.35 -8.20 -11.98
N LEU A 333 18.09 -8.74 -11.02
CA LEU A 333 18.82 -10.01 -11.16
C LEU A 333 18.12 -11.11 -10.37
N TYR A 334 17.93 -12.26 -11.00
CA TYR A 334 17.24 -13.41 -10.44
C TYR A 334 18.14 -14.64 -10.31
N ALA A 335 17.81 -15.51 -9.36
CA ALA A 335 18.44 -16.82 -9.26
C ALA A 335 18.04 -17.72 -10.44
N GLY A 336 19.04 -18.36 -11.08
CA GLY A 336 18.88 -19.07 -12.35
C GLY A 336 18.45 -20.54 -12.28
N SER A 337 18.54 -21.20 -11.14
CA SER A 337 18.30 -22.65 -11.02
C SER A 337 17.95 -23.09 -9.60
N GLY A 338 17.36 -24.28 -9.46
CA GLY A 338 17.05 -24.90 -8.17
C GLY A 338 15.70 -24.49 -7.59
N ASP A 339 15.52 -24.75 -6.30
CA ASP A 339 14.39 -24.28 -5.47
C ASP A 339 14.33 -22.74 -5.34
N ALA A 340 15.48 -22.08 -5.51
CA ALA A 340 15.61 -20.63 -5.52
C ALA A 340 15.23 -19.95 -6.86
N GLN A 341 14.89 -20.70 -7.92
CA GLN A 341 14.67 -20.13 -9.25
C GLN A 341 13.66 -18.98 -9.23
N GLY A 342 14.07 -17.81 -9.75
CA GLY A 342 13.21 -16.62 -9.85
C GLY A 342 13.09 -15.76 -8.58
N GLN A 343 13.81 -16.09 -7.50
CA GLN A 343 14.00 -15.16 -6.38
C GLN A 343 14.83 -13.95 -6.81
N LEU A 344 14.44 -12.75 -6.37
CA LEU A 344 15.14 -11.50 -6.69
C LEU A 344 16.42 -11.37 -5.86
N LEU A 345 17.58 -11.40 -6.50
CA LEU A 345 18.88 -11.31 -5.82
C LEU A 345 19.39 -9.88 -5.70
N GLN A 346 19.11 -9.03 -6.69
CA GLN A 346 19.61 -7.65 -6.71
C GLN A 346 18.72 -6.75 -7.55
N MET A 347 18.60 -5.51 -7.10
CA MET A 347 17.98 -4.41 -7.83
C MET A 347 18.97 -3.23 -7.92
N ARG A 348 19.12 -2.65 -9.11
CA ARG A 348 19.89 -1.42 -9.36
C ARG A 348 19.03 -0.40 -10.10
N GLN A 349 19.09 0.87 -9.70
CA GLN A 349 18.36 1.99 -10.29
C GLN A 349 19.31 3.06 -10.83
N GLY A 350 18.87 3.81 -11.85
CA GLY A 350 19.68 4.87 -12.47
C GLY A 350 20.92 4.36 -13.21
N VAL A 351 20.84 3.14 -13.76
CA VAL A 351 21.88 2.56 -14.59
C VAL A 351 21.97 3.35 -15.89
N THR A 352 23.18 3.81 -16.21
CA THR A 352 23.50 4.59 -17.42
C THR A 352 24.91 4.21 -17.90
N ALA A 353 25.30 4.62 -19.10
CA ALA A 353 26.67 4.42 -19.58
C ALA A 353 27.73 5.04 -18.65
N ALA A 354 27.40 6.16 -17.98
CA ALA A 354 28.27 6.82 -17.02
C ALA A 354 28.24 6.18 -15.62
N ASN A 355 27.18 5.45 -15.28
CA ASN A 355 26.98 4.80 -13.98
C ASN A 355 26.50 3.35 -14.19
N PRO A 356 27.38 2.42 -14.63
CA PRO A 356 26.99 1.05 -14.95
C PRO A 356 26.55 0.22 -13.73
N SER A 357 26.99 0.61 -12.52
CA SER A 357 26.54 0.00 -11.25
C SER A 357 25.20 0.56 -10.75
N GLY A 358 24.65 1.59 -11.40
CA GLY A 358 23.48 2.33 -10.92
C GLY A 358 23.84 3.39 -9.88
N LEU A 359 22.89 4.30 -9.64
CA LEU A 359 22.96 5.34 -8.61
C LEU A 359 22.43 4.87 -7.25
N SER A 360 21.70 3.75 -7.23
CA SER A 360 21.20 3.08 -6.04
C SER A 360 21.13 1.57 -6.26
N GLN A 361 21.41 0.79 -5.21
CA GLN A 361 21.40 -0.68 -5.27
C GLN A 361 20.95 -1.31 -3.94
N ILE A 362 20.27 -2.46 -4.03
CA ILE A 362 19.95 -3.35 -2.91
C ILE A 362 20.09 -4.82 -3.33
N SER A 363 20.60 -5.67 -2.45
CA SER A 363 20.76 -7.11 -2.67
C SER A 363 20.03 -7.91 -1.57
N TYR A 364 19.56 -9.11 -1.89
CA TYR A 364 18.73 -9.94 -1.01
C TYR A 364 19.33 -11.34 -0.84
N ARG A 365 19.09 -11.94 0.33
CA ARG A 365 19.37 -13.35 0.61
C ARG A 365 18.15 -14.04 1.22
N TYR A 366 18.02 -15.33 1.00
CA TYR A 366 16.85 -16.13 1.36
C TYR A 366 17.23 -17.39 2.14
N ASP A 367 16.31 -17.92 2.94
CA ASP A 367 16.38 -19.28 3.47
C ASP A 367 15.79 -20.32 2.49
N ALA A 368 15.85 -21.61 2.84
CA ALA A 368 15.29 -22.69 2.03
C ALA A 368 13.76 -22.68 1.92
N ALA A 369 13.07 -21.94 2.79
CA ALA A 369 11.62 -21.73 2.72
C ALA A 369 11.25 -20.52 1.84
N GLY A 370 12.24 -19.71 1.42
CA GLY A 370 12.04 -18.52 0.60
C GLY A 370 11.82 -17.23 1.39
N ASN A 371 12.01 -17.24 2.72
CA ASN A 371 11.95 -16.03 3.53
C ASN A 371 13.22 -15.21 3.33
N VAL A 372 13.11 -13.87 3.31
CA VAL A 372 14.27 -12.98 3.20
C VAL A 372 15.06 -13.00 4.50
N THR A 373 16.27 -13.56 4.52
CA THR A 373 17.14 -13.60 5.71
C THR A 373 18.07 -12.40 5.81
N GLY A 374 18.09 -11.55 4.79
CA GLY A 374 18.75 -10.26 4.88
C GLY A 374 18.78 -9.45 3.60
N MET A 375 19.07 -8.17 3.79
CA MET A 375 19.16 -7.15 2.76
C MET A 375 20.46 -6.37 2.93
N THR A 376 21.16 -6.11 1.83
CA THR A 376 22.38 -5.30 1.82
C THR A 376 22.21 -4.13 0.87
N ASP A 377 22.39 -2.91 1.35
CA ASP A 377 22.29 -1.69 0.54
C ASP A 377 23.58 -1.38 -0.24
N GLY A 378 23.53 -0.32 -1.07
CA GLY A 378 24.67 0.15 -1.86
C GLY A 378 25.87 0.67 -1.06
N GLU A 379 25.71 0.90 0.24
CA GLU A 379 26.78 1.30 1.17
C GLU A 379 27.34 0.10 1.96
N GLY A 380 26.85 -1.12 1.68
CA GLY A 380 27.25 -2.35 2.38
C GLY A 380 26.61 -2.53 3.75
N ARG A 381 25.63 -1.71 4.12
CA ARG A 381 24.87 -1.87 5.36
C ARG A 381 23.87 -3.00 5.22
N GLU A 382 23.81 -3.84 6.24
CA GLU A 382 23.03 -5.06 6.25
C GLU A 382 21.89 -4.99 7.27
N VAL A 383 20.74 -5.57 6.93
CA VAL A 383 19.67 -5.93 7.87
C VAL A 383 19.47 -7.45 7.78
N ALA A 384 19.44 -8.13 8.91
CA ALA A 384 19.28 -9.57 9.02
C ALA A 384 17.93 -9.93 9.66
N TYR A 385 17.32 -11.02 9.19
CA TYR A 385 16.03 -11.52 9.67
C TYR A 385 16.12 -13.01 10.03
N GLU A 386 15.46 -13.41 11.12
CA GLU A 386 15.30 -14.81 11.53
C GLU A 386 13.82 -15.14 11.73
N TYR A 387 13.41 -16.31 11.28
CA TYR A 387 12.02 -16.78 11.31
C TYR A 387 11.88 -18.08 12.08
N ASP A 388 10.69 -18.35 12.62
CA ASP A 388 10.35 -19.67 13.14
C ASP A 388 9.97 -20.64 12.00
N ALA A 389 9.72 -21.91 12.34
CA ALA A 389 9.32 -22.92 11.37
C ALA A 389 7.93 -22.69 10.74
N ASN A 390 7.18 -21.70 11.22
CA ASN A 390 5.91 -21.24 10.66
C ASN A 390 6.06 -19.93 9.89
N GLY A 391 7.26 -19.41 9.63
CA GLY A 391 7.44 -18.15 8.90
C GLY A 391 7.17 -16.88 9.73
N ASN A 392 6.94 -16.98 11.04
CA ASN A 392 6.82 -15.80 11.89
C ASN A 392 8.20 -15.15 12.07
N LEU A 393 8.28 -13.83 11.90
CA LEU A 393 9.52 -13.08 12.09
C LEU A 393 9.89 -13.01 13.57
N LEU A 394 10.86 -13.80 14.00
CA LEU A 394 11.35 -13.85 15.39
C LEU A 394 12.29 -12.70 15.71
N LYS A 395 13.13 -12.30 14.75
CA LYS A 395 14.21 -11.36 15.00
C LYS A 395 14.55 -10.55 13.76
N GLU A 396 14.77 -9.25 13.98
CA GLU A 396 15.33 -8.31 13.02
C GLU A 396 16.55 -7.64 13.66
N THR A 397 17.66 -7.55 12.93
CA THR A 397 18.90 -6.91 13.37
C THR A 397 19.43 -6.02 12.26
N ASP A 398 19.52 -4.73 12.51
CA ASP A 398 20.14 -3.80 11.55
C ASP A 398 21.67 -3.75 11.72
N SER A 399 22.35 -2.99 10.86
CA SER A 399 23.82 -2.91 10.85
C SER A 399 24.40 -1.98 11.92
N ALA A 400 23.57 -1.27 12.69
CA ALA A 400 23.99 -0.69 13.96
C ALA A 400 23.90 -1.69 15.12
N GLY A 401 23.34 -2.88 14.89
CA GLY A 401 23.09 -3.90 15.92
C GLY A 401 21.82 -3.63 16.72
N ASN A 402 20.96 -2.71 16.27
CA ASN A 402 19.65 -2.52 16.88
C ASN A 402 18.86 -3.81 16.71
N LEU A 403 18.26 -4.27 17.81
CA LEU A 403 17.61 -5.56 17.89
C LEU A 403 16.12 -5.40 18.13
N HIS A 404 15.33 -6.09 17.32
CA HIS A 404 13.90 -6.21 17.47
C HIS A 404 13.52 -7.70 17.50
N THR A 405 12.95 -8.17 18.60
CA THR A 405 12.52 -9.57 18.74
C THR A 405 11.03 -9.69 18.99
N ARG A 406 10.44 -10.78 18.49
CA ARG A 406 9.03 -11.12 18.66
C ARG A 406 8.90 -12.57 19.14
N SER A 407 7.87 -12.84 19.93
CA SER A 407 7.48 -14.21 20.28
C SER A 407 6.04 -14.47 19.86
N TYR A 408 5.77 -15.72 19.49
CA TYR A 408 4.48 -16.14 18.99
C TYR A 408 4.01 -17.39 19.75
N ASN A 409 2.70 -17.55 19.87
CA ASN A 409 2.13 -18.82 20.34
C ASN A 409 1.94 -19.82 19.18
N ALA A 410 1.44 -21.02 19.51
CA ALA A 410 1.19 -22.07 18.52
C ALA A 410 0.13 -21.70 17.46
N ALA A 411 -0.66 -20.63 17.69
CA ALA A 411 -1.61 -20.08 16.74
C ALA A 411 -1.04 -18.88 15.95
N ASN A 412 0.29 -18.68 15.94
CA ASN A 412 0.99 -17.57 15.28
C ASN A 412 0.58 -16.17 15.75
N GLN A 413 0.08 -16.05 16.98
CA GLN A 413 -0.30 -14.77 17.55
C GLN A 413 0.90 -14.16 18.25
N LEU A 414 1.13 -12.87 18.00
CA LEU A 414 2.19 -12.10 18.62
C LEU A 414 1.96 -12.00 20.13
N LEU A 415 2.82 -12.61 20.94
CA LEU A 415 2.75 -12.58 22.40
C LEU A 415 3.55 -11.42 23.00
N THR A 416 4.76 -11.21 22.47
CA THR A 416 5.64 -10.13 22.92
C THR A 416 6.29 -9.47 21.72
N GLU A 417 6.41 -8.15 21.77
CA GLU A 417 7.26 -7.36 20.89
C GLU A 417 8.31 -6.66 21.75
N THR A 418 9.58 -6.80 21.41
CA THR A 418 10.69 -6.28 22.22
C THR A 418 11.65 -5.47 21.37
N PHE A 419 11.74 -4.18 21.69
CA PHE A 419 12.81 -3.31 21.23
C PHE A 419 13.86 -3.22 22.33
N TYR A 420 15.14 -3.26 21.97
CA TYR A 420 16.22 -3.12 22.94
C TYR A 420 16.72 -1.69 22.90
N ALA A 421 16.67 -0.97 24.03
CA ALA A 421 17.15 0.41 24.07
C ALA A 421 18.69 0.48 23.95
N ASP A 422 19.41 -0.62 24.21
CA ASP A 422 20.84 -0.72 23.87
C ASP A 422 21.03 -1.70 22.71
N ALA A 423 21.72 -1.26 21.67
CA ALA A 423 22.09 -2.09 20.52
C ALA A 423 23.13 -3.15 20.89
N ALA A 424 23.13 -4.27 20.16
CA ALA A 424 24.22 -5.24 20.21
C ALA A 424 25.48 -4.65 19.56
N VAL A 425 26.64 -4.82 20.18
CA VAL A 425 27.91 -4.29 19.67
C VAL A 425 28.90 -5.43 19.46
N SER A 426 29.47 -5.53 18.26
CA SER A 426 30.56 -6.47 17.96
C SER A 426 31.75 -5.73 17.36
N ARG A 427 32.92 -5.79 18.02
CA ARG A 427 34.17 -5.15 17.59
C ARG A 427 35.36 -6.10 17.84
N GLY A 428 35.81 -6.80 16.81
CA GLY A 428 36.88 -7.79 16.92
C GLY A 428 36.49 -8.95 17.85
N ALA A 429 37.24 -9.16 18.94
CA ALA A 429 36.91 -10.16 19.95
C ALA A 429 35.91 -9.67 21.02
N PHE A 430 35.56 -8.37 21.03
CA PHE A 430 34.57 -7.82 21.94
C PHE A 430 33.17 -8.01 21.36
N SER A 431 32.27 -8.63 22.14
CA SER A 431 30.85 -8.73 21.82
C SER A 431 30.02 -8.39 23.04
N GLN A 432 29.11 -7.43 22.90
CA GLN A 432 28.09 -7.09 23.87
C GLN A 432 26.71 -7.40 23.26
N PRO A 433 25.85 -8.18 23.94
CA PRO A 433 24.48 -8.37 23.49
C PRO A 433 23.65 -7.11 23.70
N ALA A 434 22.58 -6.97 22.94
CA ALA A 434 21.58 -5.92 23.17
C ALA A 434 21.01 -6.00 24.60
N SER A 435 20.72 -4.86 25.21
CA SER A 435 20.22 -4.75 26.59
C SER A 435 19.09 -3.73 26.71
N LEU A 436 18.54 -3.58 27.93
CA LEU A 436 17.37 -2.73 28.22
C LEU A 436 16.15 -3.06 27.34
N PRO A 437 15.60 -4.28 27.46
CA PRO A 437 14.46 -4.70 26.66
C PRO A 437 13.20 -3.93 27.06
N GLU A 438 12.54 -3.35 26.07
CA GLU A 438 11.24 -2.71 26.19
C GLU A 438 10.19 -3.60 25.57
N ILE A 439 9.41 -4.26 26.43
CA ILE A 439 8.58 -5.39 26.04
C ILE A 439 7.11 -4.99 26.10
N THR A 440 6.48 -4.87 24.93
CA THR A 440 5.03 -4.83 24.80
C THR A 440 4.50 -6.25 24.85
N ARG A 441 3.43 -6.49 25.62
CA ARG A 441 2.82 -7.82 25.77
C ARG A 441 1.36 -7.81 25.34
N TYR A 442 0.96 -8.86 24.65
CA TYR A 442 -0.38 -9.01 24.09
C TYR A 442 -1.06 -10.21 24.75
N VAL A 443 -2.19 -9.95 25.42
CA VAL A 443 -3.01 -10.97 26.06
C VAL A 443 -4.27 -11.13 25.23
N TYR A 444 -4.50 -12.32 24.71
CA TYR A 444 -5.68 -12.63 23.90
C TYR A 444 -6.80 -13.22 24.75
N ALA A 445 -8.05 -13.04 24.30
CA ALA A 445 -9.23 -13.55 24.99
C ALA A 445 -9.28 -15.09 24.93
N GLN A 446 -9.57 -15.76 26.03
CA GLN A 446 -9.69 -17.22 26.10
C GLN A 446 -10.89 -17.72 25.30
N SER A 447 -11.98 -16.94 25.25
CA SER A 447 -13.18 -17.27 24.49
C SER A 447 -12.97 -17.22 22.97
N ASN A 448 -12.03 -16.39 22.52
CA ASN A 448 -11.60 -16.30 21.13
C ASN A 448 -10.13 -15.86 21.12
N PRO A 449 -9.17 -16.80 20.99
CA PRO A 449 -7.76 -16.53 21.18
C PRO A 449 -7.20 -15.54 20.17
N ARG A 450 -7.94 -15.11 19.15
CA ARG A 450 -7.48 -14.12 18.17
C ARG A 450 -7.95 -12.70 18.47
N LEU A 451 -8.85 -12.51 19.43
CA LEU A 451 -9.27 -11.19 19.89
C LEU A 451 -8.32 -10.70 20.98
N LEU A 452 -7.67 -9.57 20.73
CA LEU A 452 -6.73 -8.96 21.66
C LEU A 452 -7.47 -8.41 22.87
N ARG A 453 -7.35 -9.04 24.04
CA ARG A 453 -8.06 -8.62 25.25
C ARG A 453 -7.33 -7.49 25.97
N PHE A 454 -6.01 -7.62 26.16
CA PHE A 454 -5.19 -6.61 26.83
C PHE A 454 -3.88 -6.37 26.08
N VAL A 455 -3.43 -5.11 26.09
CA VAL A 455 -2.08 -4.70 25.68
C VAL A 455 -1.40 -4.06 26.87
N LEU A 456 -0.20 -4.54 27.19
CA LEU A 456 0.64 -3.97 28.25
C LEU A 456 1.83 -3.28 27.59
N SER A 457 2.02 -1.99 27.90
CA SER A 457 3.23 -1.25 27.50
C SER A 457 4.48 -1.78 28.23
N PRO A 458 5.70 -1.42 27.78
CA PRO A 458 6.93 -1.73 28.52
C PRO A 458 6.94 -1.19 29.96
N GLN A 459 6.18 -0.12 30.24
CA GLN A 459 6.03 0.49 31.56
C GLN A 459 4.87 -0.11 32.37
N GLY A 460 4.10 -1.03 31.78
CA GLY A 460 2.97 -1.70 32.41
C GLY A 460 1.63 -0.97 32.26
N ASP A 461 1.54 0.08 31.44
CA ASP A 461 0.24 0.70 31.12
C ASP A 461 -0.64 -0.31 30.39
N VAL A 462 -1.92 -0.39 30.77
CA VAL A 462 -2.83 -1.41 30.25
C VAL A 462 -3.94 -0.78 29.44
N THR A 463 -4.15 -1.30 28.24
CA THR A 463 -5.36 -1.07 27.44
C THR A 463 -6.15 -2.37 27.36
N GLU A 464 -7.44 -2.33 27.69
CA GLU A 464 -8.38 -3.44 27.56
C GLU A 464 -9.32 -3.22 26.37
N HIS A 465 -9.58 -4.27 25.61
CA HIS A 465 -10.63 -4.32 24.60
C HIS A 465 -11.67 -5.37 24.96
N ARG A 466 -12.95 -5.00 24.84
CA ARG A 466 -14.09 -5.92 25.03
C ARG A 466 -14.87 -5.99 23.74
N TYR A 467 -15.33 -7.19 23.43
CA TYR A 467 -15.91 -7.50 22.14
C TYR A 467 -17.34 -8.02 22.31
N ASP A 468 -18.16 -7.79 21.29
CA ASP A 468 -19.43 -8.50 21.16
C ASP A 468 -19.24 -9.91 20.59
N SER A 469 -20.34 -10.63 20.38
CA SER A 469 -20.32 -11.97 19.79
C SER A 469 -19.86 -12.02 18.33
N TYR A 470 -19.75 -10.87 17.67
CA TYR A 470 -19.33 -10.75 16.27
C TYR A 470 -17.86 -10.34 16.15
N GLY A 471 -17.13 -10.26 17.26
CA GLY A 471 -15.71 -9.92 17.29
C GLY A 471 -15.43 -8.43 17.15
N GLN A 472 -16.43 -7.57 17.33
CA GLN A 472 -16.30 -6.12 17.19
C GLN A 472 -15.99 -5.47 18.53
N ALA A 473 -15.02 -4.56 18.58
CA ALA A 473 -14.58 -3.93 19.82
C ALA A 473 -15.60 -2.90 20.35
N VAL A 474 -16.52 -3.34 21.20
CA VAL A 474 -17.61 -2.51 21.77
C VAL A 474 -17.17 -1.64 22.95
N THR A 475 -16.08 -1.97 23.64
CA THR A 475 -15.52 -1.11 24.70
C THR A 475 -14.00 -1.12 24.64
N THR A 476 -13.40 0.05 24.81
CA THR A 476 -11.97 0.22 25.10
C THR A 476 -11.81 0.93 26.43
N VAL A 477 -10.95 0.39 27.29
CA VAL A 477 -10.58 0.99 28.58
C VAL A 477 -9.07 1.17 28.65
N ARG A 478 -8.62 2.39 28.92
CA ARG A 478 -7.21 2.66 29.26
C ARG A 478 -7.09 2.92 30.75
N TYR A 479 -6.23 2.18 31.43
CA TYR A 479 -6.04 2.29 32.87
C TYR A 479 -4.98 3.37 33.18
N THR A 480 -5.40 4.46 33.83
CA THR A 480 -4.53 5.63 34.16
C THR A 480 -4.33 5.79 35.68
N GLY A 481 -4.92 4.91 36.48
CA GLY A 481 -4.80 4.83 37.94
C GLY A 481 -3.51 4.18 38.44
N GLY A 482 -2.90 3.32 37.63
CA GLY A 482 -1.70 2.55 37.93
C GLY A 482 -1.47 1.46 36.88
N GLY A 483 -0.21 1.06 36.69
CA GLY A 483 0.18 0.03 35.72
C GLY A 483 0.23 -1.38 36.31
N TYR A 484 0.22 -2.39 35.45
CA TYR A 484 0.54 -3.76 35.81
C TYR A 484 2.04 -3.88 36.14
N ASN A 485 2.39 -4.58 37.22
CA ASN A 485 3.80 -4.77 37.57
C ASN A 485 4.48 -5.76 36.61
N VAL A 486 5.10 -5.22 35.57
CA VAL A 486 5.85 -5.98 34.57
C VAL A 486 7.29 -6.29 34.99
N SER A 487 7.81 -5.66 36.06
CA SER A 487 9.20 -5.86 36.51
C SER A 487 9.49 -7.27 37.03
N ALA A 488 8.46 -7.99 37.46
CA ALA A 488 8.55 -9.37 37.92
C ALA A 488 8.39 -10.40 36.78
N LEU A 489 8.07 -9.97 35.55
CA LEU A 489 7.87 -10.85 34.42
C LEU A 489 9.19 -11.11 33.70
N ALA A 490 9.48 -12.38 33.40
CA ALA A 490 10.51 -12.73 32.45
C ALA A 490 10.18 -12.16 31.05
N ALA A 491 11.19 -12.06 30.18
CA ALA A 491 11.03 -11.38 28.89
C ALA A 491 9.92 -11.99 28.01
N GLY A 492 9.87 -13.33 27.91
CA GLY A 492 8.82 -14.05 27.18
C GLY A 492 7.55 -14.35 27.98
N ALA A 493 7.46 -13.93 29.25
CA ALA A 493 6.29 -14.22 30.08
C ALA A 493 5.16 -13.23 29.80
N VAL A 494 3.98 -13.76 29.47
CA VAL A 494 2.75 -13.00 29.25
C VAL A 494 1.72 -13.40 30.31
N PRO A 495 1.10 -12.43 31.03
CA PRO A 495 0.02 -12.74 31.98
C PRO A 495 -1.16 -13.43 31.29
N THR A 496 -1.83 -14.34 32.01
CA THR A 496 -3.07 -14.95 31.51
C THR A 496 -4.22 -13.94 31.51
N GLU A 497 -5.25 -14.18 30.68
CA GLU A 497 -6.46 -13.35 30.71
C GLU A 497 -7.09 -13.30 32.12
N ALA A 498 -7.07 -14.43 32.84
CA ALA A 498 -7.59 -14.48 34.21
C ALA A 498 -6.81 -13.56 35.15
N GLN A 499 -5.48 -13.56 35.08
CA GLN A 499 -4.64 -12.65 35.88
C GLN A 499 -4.92 -11.19 35.55
N MET A 500 -5.03 -10.86 34.27
CA MET A 500 -5.33 -9.49 33.83
C MET A 500 -6.74 -9.07 34.24
N THR A 501 -7.72 -9.95 34.18
CA THR A 501 -9.10 -9.67 34.60
C THR A 501 -9.18 -9.40 36.09
N THR A 502 -8.45 -10.18 36.92
CA THR A 502 -8.34 -9.90 38.35
C THR A 502 -7.67 -8.54 38.61
N TRP A 503 -6.56 -8.26 37.93
CA TRP A 503 -5.85 -6.99 38.07
C TRP A 503 -6.69 -5.79 37.61
N ALA A 504 -7.46 -5.93 36.54
CA ALA A 504 -8.29 -4.89 35.93
C ALA A 504 -9.59 -4.60 36.71
N GLY A 505 -9.93 -5.43 37.71
CA GLY A 505 -11.16 -5.31 38.49
C GLY A 505 -11.11 -4.23 39.57
N ALA A 506 -12.30 -3.82 40.03
CA ALA A 506 -12.48 -2.76 41.04
C ALA A 506 -11.82 -3.05 42.41
N GLN A 507 -11.44 -4.30 42.67
CA GLN A 507 -10.71 -4.68 43.89
C GLN A 507 -9.22 -4.33 43.82
N ALA A 508 -8.68 -4.20 42.61
CA ALA A 508 -7.24 -3.99 42.37
C ALA A 508 -6.94 -2.60 41.80
N GLN A 509 -7.88 -1.96 41.07
CA GLN A 509 -7.72 -0.62 40.51
C GLN A 509 -8.80 0.35 40.99
N ASP A 510 -8.45 1.65 41.05
CA ASP A 510 -9.44 2.72 41.09
C ASP A 510 -9.98 2.98 39.67
N LEU A 511 -11.13 2.39 39.37
CA LEU A 511 -11.73 2.46 38.04
C LEU A 511 -12.18 3.86 37.61
N ARG A 512 -12.25 4.82 38.55
CA ARG A 512 -12.48 6.24 38.21
C ARG A 512 -11.31 6.84 37.45
N ARG A 513 -10.12 6.25 37.56
CA ARG A 513 -8.91 6.63 36.83
C ARG A 513 -8.73 5.74 35.61
N THR A 514 -9.74 5.74 34.76
CA THR A 514 -9.72 5.05 33.47
C THR A 514 -10.31 5.95 32.39
N GLU A 515 -9.82 5.81 31.17
CA GLU A 515 -10.45 6.41 29.99
C GLU A 515 -11.30 5.34 29.33
N ARG A 516 -12.60 5.60 29.14
CA ARG A 516 -13.53 4.64 28.54
C ARG A 516 -14.14 5.18 27.26
N THR A 517 -14.13 4.35 26.22
CA THR A 517 -14.85 4.59 24.97
C THR A 517 -15.71 3.38 24.64
N ASP A 518 -17.01 3.60 24.43
CA ASP A 518 -17.95 2.58 23.99
C ASP A 518 -18.32 2.78 22.52
N ARG A 519 -18.47 1.68 21.79
CA ARG A 519 -18.79 1.66 20.35
C ARG A 519 -20.01 0.81 20.08
N VAL A 520 -20.83 1.26 19.14
CA VAL A 520 -21.96 0.52 18.60
C VAL A 520 -21.77 0.42 17.10
N TYR A 521 -21.98 -0.76 16.56
CA TYR A 521 -21.87 -1.05 15.13
C TYR A 521 -23.27 -1.24 14.52
N ASP A 522 -23.42 -0.93 13.25
CA ASP A 522 -24.64 -1.24 12.50
C ASP A 522 -24.70 -2.72 12.09
N ALA A 523 -25.76 -3.11 11.38
CA ALA A 523 -25.93 -4.50 10.94
C ALA A 523 -24.74 -5.00 10.11
N ARG A 524 -24.18 -4.15 9.25
CA ARG A 524 -23.00 -4.41 8.40
C ARG A 524 -21.67 -4.31 9.16
N GLY A 525 -21.71 -4.00 10.45
CA GLY A 525 -20.53 -3.89 11.27
C GLY A 525 -19.73 -2.61 11.07
N ALA A 526 -20.28 -1.60 10.39
CA ALA A 526 -19.69 -0.27 10.36
C ALA A 526 -20.00 0.47 11.68
N LEU A 527 -19.10 1.35 12.11
CA LEU A 527 -19.22 2.04 13.40
C LEU A 527 -20.41 3.01 13.42
N SER A 528 -21.56 2.62 13.97
CA SER A 528 -22.75 3.49 14.03
C SER A 528 -22.65 4.60 15.07
N SER A 529 -21.99 4.36 16.21
CA SER A 529 -21.69 5.44 17.17
C SER A 529 -20.48 5.14 18.04
N ALA A 530 -19.80 6.19 18.48
CA ALA A 530 -18.75 6.14 19.50
C ALA A 530 -19.12 7.10 20.64
N THR A 531 -19.02 6.62 21.88
CA THR A 531 -19.29 7.38 23.10
C THR A 531 -18.03 7.43 23.93
N VAL A 532 -17.44 8.61 24.05
CA VAL A 532 -16.31 8.88 24.95
C VAL A 532 -16.87 9.45 26.25
N TYR A 533 -16.47 8.90 27.39
CA TYR A 533 -16.93 9.37 28.69
C TYR A 533 -15.87 10.29 29.31
N GLY A 534 -16.27 11.50 29.70
CA GLY A 534 -15.39 12.41 30.44
C GLY A 534 -15.05 11.87 31.84
N ASP A 535 -15.99 11.18 32.48
CA ASP A 535 -15.82 10.55 33.78
C ASP A 535 -16.25 9.07 33.77
N VAL A 536 -15.59 8.27 34.61
CA VAL A 536 -15.92 6.87 34.90
C VAL A 536 -16.20 6.72 36.39
N ASP A 537 -17.21 5.92 36.75
CA ASP A 537 -17.61 5.72 38.15
C ASP A 537 -16.79 4.63 38.87
N ALA A 538 -17.14 4.38 40.15
CA ALA A 538 -16.49 3.38 41.00
C ALA A 538 -16.50 1.95 40.45
N THR A 539 -17.49 1.64 39.62
CA THR A 539 -17.73 0.31 39.03
C THR A 539 -17.06 0.16 37.67
N GLY A 540 -16.45 1.23 37.14
CA GLY A 540 -15.91 1.27 35.78
C GLY A 540 -16.97 1.59 34.73
N ALA A 541 -18.17 2.01 35.13
CA ALA A 541 -19.21 2.44 34.20
C ALA A 541 -18.97 3.90 33.78
N GLY A 542 -19.16 4.18 32.49
CA GLY A 542 -19.07 5.55 31.97
C GLY A 542 -20.21 6.42 32.52
N VAL A 543 -19.90 7.62 33.00
CA VAL A 543 -20.90 8.54 33.56
C VAL A 543 -21.65 9.22 32.42
N ALA A 544 -22.92 8.86 32.23
CA ALA A 544 -23.75 9.32 31.11
C ALA A 544 -23.83 10.86 30.96
N ALA A 545 -23.78 11.61 32.06
CA ALA A 545 -23.81 13.09 32.03
C ALA A 545 -22.57 13.72 31.39
N THR A 546 -21.47 12.97 31.27
CA THR A 546 -20.20 13.43 30.67
C THR A 546 -19.93 12.77 29.31
N ALA A 547 -20.90 12.01 28.79
CA ALA A 547 -20.76 11.26 27.56
C ALA A 547 -20.79 12.20 26.35
N ALA A 548 -19.74 12.16 25.54
CA ALA A 548 -19.69 12.74 24.21
C ALA A 548 -19.95 11.63 23.18
N LYS A 549 -21.15 11.62 22.59
CA LYS A 549 -21.57 10.61 21.60
C LYS A 549 -21.55 11.19 20.19
N THR A 550 -20.72 10.64 19.32
CA THR A 550 -20.73 10.90 17.88
C THR A 550 -21.41 9.74 17.16
N GLN A 551 -22.26 10.03 16.18
CA GLN A 551 -22.95 9.01 15.38
C GLN A 551 -22.55 9.09 13.90
N TYR A 552 -22.59 7.94 13.24
CA TYR A 552 -22.24 7.79 11.83
C TYR A 552 -23.32 6.97 11.12
N VAL A 553 -23.54 7.29 9.84
CA VAL A 553 -24.44 6.55 8.95
C VAL A 553 -23.68 6.22 7.69
N TYR A 554 -23.67 4.96 7.28
CA TYR A 554 -22.98 4.48 6.08
C TYR A 554 -23.94 3.85 5.08
N ASP A 555 -23.63 3.96 3.79
CA ASP A 555 -24.24 3.12 2.76
C ASP A 555 -23.66 1.70 2.76
N GLN A 556 -24.16 0.83 1.88
CA GLN A 556 -23.74 -0.57 1.76
C GLN A 556 -22.30 -0.75 1.25
N HIS A 557 -21.72 0.26 0.60
CA HIS A 557 -20.33 0.28 0.14
C HIS A 557 -19.36 0.74 1.23
N GLY A 558 -19.88 1.22 2.37
CA GLY A 558 -19.12 1.73 3.50
C GLY A 558 -18.79 3.21 3.39
N TRP A 559 -19.40 3.95 2.47
CA TRP A 559 -19.21 5.39 2.39
C TRP A 559 -20.03 6.09 3.46
N LEU A 560 -19.42 7.09 4.09
CA LEU A 560 -19.99 7.82 5.21
C LEU A 560 -21.04 8.81 4.70
N LEU A 561 -22.32 8.56 4.90
CA LEU A 561 -23.40 9.47 4.50
C LEU A 561 -23.62 10.61 5.49
N LYS A 562 -23.43 10.37 6.79
CA LYS A 562 -23.65 11.37 7.84
C LYS A 562 -22.70 11.21 9.03
N THR A 563 -22.27 12.35 9.59
CA THR A 563 -21.69 12.45 10.95
C THR A 563 -22.58 13.35 11.79
N ILE A 564 -22.96 12.91 12.97
CA ILE A 564 -23.75 13.68 13.93
C ILE A 564 -22.88 13.86 15.17
N GLU A 565 -22.49 15.11 15.43
CA GLU A 565 -21.62 15.46 16.55
C GLU A 565 -22.37 15.40 17.89
N PRO A 566 -21.65 15.27 19.02
CA PRO A 566 -22.24 15.34 20.35
C PRO A 566 -23.08 16.60 20.55
N THR A 567 -24.10 16.50 21.42
CA THR A 567 -25.17 17.49 21.67
C THR A 567 -24.79 18.94 21.35
N GLY A 568 -25.37 19.50 20.29
CA GLY A 568 -25.15 20.88 19.84
C GLY A 568 -24.13 21.07 18.70
N GLY A 569 -23.35 20.04 18.34
CA GLY A 569 -22.32 20.14 17.28
C GLY A 569 -22.84 20.04 15.83
N GLY A 570 -24.11 19.65 15.63
CA GLY A 570 -24.78 19.60 14.32
C GLY A 570 -24.50 18.32 13.51
N THR A 571 -25.01 18.29 12.28
CA THR A 571 -24.90 17.14 11.36
C THR A 571 -24.13 17.55 10.11
N THR A 572 -23.12 16.76 9.74
CA THR A 572 -22.44 16.83 8.45
C THR A 572 -22.97 15.71 7.56
N THR A 573 -23.28 16.03 6.29
CA THR A 573 -23.77 15.05 5.30
C THR A 573 -22.86 14.99 4.09
N TYR A 574 -22.78 13.81 3.46
CA TYR A 574 -21.94 13.55 2.30
C TYR A 574 -22.78 12.91 1.19
N VAL A 575 -22.46 13.25 -0.05
CA VAL A 575 -23.02 12.63 -1.26
C VAL A 575 -21.86 12.18 -2.14
N TYR A 576 -21.95 10.98 -2.69
CA TYR A 576 -20.93 10.38 -3.54
C TYR A 576 -21.51 10.08 -4.92
N ASP A 577 -20.67 10.00 -5.94
CA ASP A 577 -21.03 9.35 -7.20
C ASP A 577 -20.78 7.84 -7.13
N GLY A 578 -21.21 7.11 -8.16
CA GLY A 578 -21.00 5.68 -8.26
C GLY A 578 -19.55 5.23 -8.49
N LEU A 579 -18.54 6.11 -8.41
CA LEU A 579 -17.14 5.72 -8.23
C LEU A 579 -16.66 5.92 -6.77
N GLY A 580 -17.48 6.50 -5.90
CA GLY A 580 -17.13 6.81 -4.51
C GLY A 580 -16.48 8.17 -4.35
N ARG A 581 -16.57 9.03 -5.36
CA ARG A 581 -16.01 10.39 -5.31
C ARG A 581 -17.03 11.32 -4.69
N VAL A 582 -16.59 12.15 -3.75
CA VAL A 582 -17.48 13.11 -3.06
C VAL A 582 -18.02 14.12 -4.06
N LEU A 583 -19.35 14.23 -4.17
CA LEU A 583 -20.08 15.25 -4.91
C LEU A 583 -20.47 16.44 -4.03
N SER A 584 -20.74 16.20 -2.75
CA SER A 584 -21.12 17.26 -1.81
C SER A 584 -20.73 16.92 -0.38
N VAL A 585 -20.26 17.92 0.37
CA VAL A 585 -20.15 17.90 1.84
C VAL A 585 -20.94 19.08 2.37
N SER A 586 -21.95 18.84 3.19
CA SER A 586 -22.74 19.89 3.83
C SER A 586 -22.57 19.80 5.34
N ALA A 587 -21.82 20.74 5.91
CA ALA A 587 -21.55 20.84 7.34
C ALA A 587 -22.46 21.91 8.00
N PRO A 588 -22.63 21.89 9.33
CA PRO A 588 -23.35 22.94 10.06
C PRO A 588 -22.79 24.34 9.78
N SER A 589 -23.61 25.37 10.00
CA SER A 589 -23.15 26.75 9.85
C SER A 589 -22.03 27.06 10.84
N LEU A 590 -20.99 27.76 10.37
CA LEU A 590 -19.86 28.17 11.20
C LEU A 590 -20.18 29.37 12.12
N ASP A 591 -21.21 30.14 11.78
CA ASP A 591 -21.62 31.37 12.49
C ASP A 591 -22.86 31.18 13.39
N GLY A 592 -23.33 29.94 13.55
CA GLY A 592 -24.56 29.62 14.29
C GLY A 592 -25.85 30.00 13.56
N GLY A 593 -25.77 30.44 12.29
CA GLY A 593 -26.91 30.66 11.41
C GLY A 593 -27.53 29.38 10.84
N THR A 594 -28.50 29.54 9.94
CA THR A 594 -29.24 28.41 9.32
C THR A 594 -28.65 27.91 8.00
N THR A 595 -27.70 28.64 7.41
CA THR A 595 -27.10 28.29 6.13
C THR A 595 -25.99 27.27 6.34
N ALA A 596 -26.19 26.04 5.87
CA ALA A 596 -25.16 25.01 5.94
C ALA A 596 -23.90 25.41 5.14
N ASN A 597 -22.72 25.15 5.71
CA ASN A 597 -21.46 25.32 5.02
C ASN A 597 -21.26 24.17 4.02
N THR A 598 -21.73 24.37 2.79
CA THR A 598 -21.76 23.33 1.76
C THR A 598 -20.65 23.53 0.74
N THR A 599 -19.88 22.47 0.51
CA THR A 599 -18.89 22.36 -0.58
C THR A 599 -19.41 21.38 -1.61
N VAL A 600 -19.46 21.79 -2.88
CA VAL A 600 -19.89 20.96 -4.01
C VAL A 600 -18.69 20.67 -4.89
N THR A 601 -18.54 19.40 -5.30
CA THR A 601 -17.51 18.97 -6.24
C THR A 601 -18.15 18.38 -7.48
N SER A 602 -17.71 18.81 -8.66
CA SER A 602 -18.10 18.22 -9.94
C SER A 602 -16.89 17.65 -10.67
N TYR A 603 -17.08 16.50 -11.32
CA TYR A 603 -16.07 15.79 -12.09
C TYR A 603 -16.46 15.83 -13.56
N ASP A 604 -15.66 16.53 -14.37
CA ASP A 604 -15.74 16.50 -15.83
C ASP A 604 -14.62 15.59 -16.33
N ASP A 605 -14.89 14.29 -16.33
CA ASP A 605 -13.88 13.27 -16.62
C ASP A 605 -13.40 13.38 -18.07
N ALA A 606 -14.31 13.49 -19.04
CA ALA A 606 -13.97 13.64 -20.44
C ALA A 606 -13.09 14.89 -20.72
N GLY A 607 -13.38 15.99 -20.03
CA GLY A 607 -12.59 17.22 -20.06
C GLY A 607 -11.34 17.21 -19.17
N GLY A 608 -11.12 16.14 -18.39
CA GLY A 608 -9.99 16.02 -17.46
C GLY A 608 -9.99 17.09 -16.37
N LYS A 609 -11.16 17.41 -15.80
CA LYS A 609 -11.32 18.49 -14.81
C LYS A 609 -12.06 18.04 -13.55
N THR A 610 -11.76 18.74 -12.45
CA THR A 610 -12.48 18.65 -11.17
C THR A 610 -12.73 20.07 -10.69
N THR A 611 -13.98 20.40 -10.38
CA THR A 611 -14.36 21.74 -9.91
C THR A 611 -14.88 21.63 -8.49
N VAL A 612 -14.28 22.37 -7.56
CA VAL A 612 -14.73 22.46 -6.16
C VAL A 612 -15.25 23.86 -5.90
N THR A 613 -16.49 23.97 -5.45
CA THR A 613 -17.15 25.23 -5.08
C THR A 613 -17.44 25.19 -3.58
N VAL A 614 -16.78 26.06 -2.81
CA VAL A 614 -17.04 26.19 -1.37
C VAL A 614 -18.21 27.14 -1.10
N ALA A 615 -18.76 27.11 0.12
CA ALA A 615 -19.94 27.91 0.49
C ALA A 615 -19.77 29.42 0.26
N GLY A 616 -18.54 29.94 0.38
CA GLY A 616 -18.22 31.35 0.11
C GLY A 616 -18.22 31.74 -1.38
N GLY A 617 -18.54 30.82 -2.30
CA GLY A 617 -18.60 31.08 -3.75
C GLY A 617 -17.24 31.08 -4.45
N LEU A 618 -16.15 30.74 -3.74
CA LEU A 618 -14.85 30.49 -4.34
C LEU A 618 -14.88 29.13 -5.06
N VAL A 619 -14.45 29.13 -6.31
CA VAL A 619 -14.40 27.97 -7.19
C VAL A 619 -12.93 27.65 -7.49
N SER A 620 -12.55 26.39 -7.33
CA SER A 620 -11.24 25.86 -7.69
C SER A 620 -11.40 24.81 -8.80
N VAL A 621 -10.82 25.07 -9.96
CA VAL A 621 -10.85 24.16 -11.12
C VAL A 621 -9.48 23.52 -11.29
N SER A 622 -9.37 22.23 -11.00
CA SER A 622 -8.18 21.42 -11.26
C SER A 622 -8.29 20.77 -12.64
N ALA A 623 -7.27 20.92 -13.48
CA ALA A 623 -7.18 20.33 -14.81
C ALA A 623 -6.02 19.33 -14.87
N TYR A 624 -6.21 18.22 -15.58
CA TYR A 624 -5.29 17.10 -15.62
C TYR A 624 -4.91 16.76 -17.06
N ASP A 625 -3.70 16.25 -17.27
CA ASP A 625 -3.29 15.71 -18.57
C ASP A 625 -3.80 14.28 -18.78
N LYS A 626 -3.51 13.71 -19.96
CA LYS A 626 -3.94 12.37 -20.33
C LYS A 626 -3.15 11.24 -19.63
N ALA A 627 -2.14 11.58 -18.83
CA ALA A 627 -1.52 10.65 -17.87
C ALA A 627 -2.13 10.77 -16.46
N GLY A 628 -3.18 11.60 -16.27
CA GLY A 628 -3.84 11.81 -14.99
C GLY A 628 -3.13 12.79 -14.06
N ARG A 629 -2.11 13.52 -14.54
CA ARG A 629 -1.30 14.43 -13.71
C ARG A 629 -1.92 15.83 -13.68
N LEU A 630 -1.92 16.46 -12.51
CA LEU A 630 -2.44 17.83 -12.33
C LEU A 630 -1.59 18.84 -13.10
N VAL A 631 -2.14 19.52 -14.11
CA VAL A 631 -1.42 20.53 -14.91
C VAL A 631 -1.80 21.97 -14.59
N SER A 632 -2.96 22.20 -13.98
CA SER A 632 -3.39 23.55 -13.58
C SER A 632 -4.39 23.51 -12.43
N VAL A 633 -4.29 24.49 -11.53
CA VAL A 633 -5.34 24.84 -10.57
C VAL A 633 -5.72 26.30 -10.80
N THR A 634 -6.97 26.53 -11.19
CA THR A 634 -7.51 27.87 -11.46
C THR A 634 -8.49 28.25 -10.36
N GLN A 635 -8.23 29.35 -9.66
CA GLN A 635 -9.18 29.91 -8.70
C GLN A 635 -10.08 30.94 -9.38
N GLN A 636 -11.36 30.92 -9.06
CA GLN A 636 -12.38 31.82 -9.59
C GLN A 636 -13.33 32.24 -8.46
N SER A 637 -13.92 33.43 -8.57
CA SER A 637 -15.03 33.84 -7.69
C SER A 637 -16.24 34.20 -8.53
N ALA A 638 -17.43 33.83 -8.04
CA ALA A 638 -18.70 34.00 -8.74
C ALA A 638 -18.99 35.45 -9.22
N GLY A 639 -18.36 36.46 -8.61
CA GLY A 639 -18.53 37.88 -8.97
C GLY A 639 -17.40 38.53 -9.76
N THR A 640 -16.20 37.94 -9.79
CA THR A 640 -14.99 38.56 -10.39
C THR A 640 -14.33 37.71 -11.47
N GLY A 641 -14.79 36.48 -11.69
CA GLY A 641 -14.20 35.57 -12.66
C GLY A 641 -12.89 34.94 -12.17
N VAL A 642 -11.97 34.66 -13.08
CA VAL A 642 -10.68 34.02 -12.77
C VAL A 642 -9.81 34.94 -11.92
N LEU A 643 -9.46 34.49 -10.72
CA LEU A 643 -8.55 35.17 -9.79
C LEU A 643 -7.09 34.88 -10.10
N GLY A 644 -6.80 33.69 -10.62
CA GLY A 644 -5.44 33.25 -10.91
C GLY A 644 -5.34 31.77 -11.23
N ALA A 645 -4.24 31.37 -11.89
CA ALA A 645 -3.97 29.97 -12.20
C ALA A 645 -2.53 29.59 -11.83
N THR A 646 -2.38 28.50 -11.07
CA THR A 646 -1.09 27.86 -10.84
C THR A 646 -0.93 26.73 -11.84
N LYS A 647 0.20 26.64 -12.54
CA LYS A 647 0.49 25.63 -13.55
C LYS A 647 1.63 24.72 -13.14
N TYR A 648 1.58 23.48 -13.62
CA TYR A 648 2.54 22.43 -13.33
C TYR A 648 3.00 21.79 -14.64
N ALA A 649 4.30 21.52 -14.77
CA ALA A 649 4.87 20.83 -15.91
C ALA A 649 5.78 19.69 -15.45
N TYR A 650 5.70 18.56 -16.14
CA TYR A 650 6.35 17.30 -15.78
C TYR A 650 7.26 16.80 -16.90
N ASP A 651 8.23 15.97 -16.56
CA ASP A 651 8.99 15.21 -17.56
C ASP A 651 8.17 14.00 -18.09
N LYS A 652 8.84 13.17 -18.90
CA LYS A 652 8.24 11.95 -19.45
C LYS A 652 8.06 10.84 -18.40
N ASP A 653 8.78 10.94 -17.28
CA ASP A 653 8.72 10.00 -16.16
C ASP A 653 7.74 10.45 -15.06
N GLY A 654 7.03 11.56 -15.26
CA GLY A 654 6.05 12.06 -14.30
C GLY A 654 6.64 12.89 -13.17
N ASN A 655 7.93 13.20 -13.19
CA ASN A 655 8.55 14.07 -12.20
C ASN A 655 8.17 15.53 -12.47
N LEU A 656 7.76 16.26 -11.43
CA LEU A 656 7.39 17.68 -11.54
C LEU A 656 8.65 18.52 -11.79
N LEU A 657 8.78 19.12 -12.97
CA LEU A 657 9.93 19.94 -13.38
C LEU A 657 9.75 21.43 -13.10
N MET A 658 8.51 21.92 -13.09
CA MET A 658 8.25 23.36 -12.94
C MET A 658 6.87 23.63 -12.36
N THR A 659 6.82 24.57 -11.42
CA THR A 659 5.58 25.23 -10.98
C THR A 659 5.59 26.69 -11.42
N GLN A 660 4.46 27.19 -11.89
CA GLN A 660 4.25 28.61 -12.17
C GLN A 660 3.05 29.12 -11.38
N ASP A 661 3.24 30.15 -10.56
CA ASP A 661 2.14 30.74 -9.79
C ASP A 661 1.29 31.71 -10.64
N PRO A 662 0.15 32.22 -10.10
CA PRO A 662 -0.72 33.15 -10.83
C PRO A 662 -0.07 34.46 -11.27
N THR A 663 1.03 34.88 -10.63
CA THR A 663 1.78 36.09 -11.01
C THR A 663 2.80 35.82 -12.12
N GLY A 664 2.94 34.56 -12.53
CA GLY A 664 3.87 34.12 -13.55
C GLY A 664 5.24 33.71 -13.01
N VAL A 665 5.47 33.81 -11.70
CA VAL A 665 6.73 33.42 -11.03
C VAL A 665 6.89 31.90 -11.09
N ARG A 666 8.07 31.46 -11.51
CA ARG A 666 8.39 30.04 -11.73
C ARG A 666 9.39 29.51 -10.70
N ARG A 667 9.26 28.22 -10.40
CA ARG A 667 10.27 27.42 -9.70
C ARG A 667 10.49 26.16 -10.51
N TRP A 668 11.73 25.70 -10.58
CA TRP A 668 12.12 24.50 -11.32
C TRP A 668 12.72 23.45 -10.41
N MET A 669 12.55 22.20 -10.78
CA MET A 669 13.14 21.04 -10.12
C MET A 669 13.91 20.22 -11.16
N LEU A 670 15.04 19.68 -10.76
CA LEU A 670 15.86 18.77 -11.57
C LEU A 670 15.93 17.40 -10.90
N TYR A 671 16.00 16.35 -11.71
CA TYR A 671 16.09 14.96 -11.26
C TYR A 671 17.30 14.25 -11.87
N ASP A 672 17.77 13.19 -11.22
CA ASP A 672 18.79 12.29 -11.76
C ASP A 672 18.19 11.08 -12.50
N ALA A 673 19.06 10.21 -13.00
CA ALA A 673 18.69 8.99 -13.71
C ALA A 673 17.91 7.97 -12.85
N ALA A 674 17.88 8.12 -11.53
CA ALA A 674 17.09 7.29 -10.62
C ALA A 674 15.76 7.96 -10.22
N GLY A 675 15.41 9.10 -10.84
CA GLY A 675 14.20 9.87 -10.52
C GLY A 675 14.30 10.64 -9.20
N ARG A 676 15.50 10.80 -8.61
CA ARG A 676 15.67 11.54 -7.35
C ARG A 676 15.85 13.03 -7.64
N LYS A 677 15.20 13.91 -6.85
CA LYS A 677 15.31 15.36 -7.03
C LYS A 677 16.70 15.86 -6.62
N ILE A 678 17.49 16.36 -7.57
CA ILE A 678 18.88 16.81 -7.36
C ILE A 678 19.05 18.33 -7.31
N ALA A 679 18.05 19.12 -7.70
CA ALA A 679 18.09 20.57 -7.47
C ALA A 679 16.73 21.24 -7.47
N ASP A 680 16.65 22.39 -6.80
CA ASP A 680 15.59 23.39 -6.94
C ASP A 680 16.19 24.71 -7.46
N ILE A 681 15.47 25.40 -8.34
CA ILE A 681 15.83 26.74 -8.84
C ILE A 681 14.63 27.67 -8.66
N ASP A 682 14.84 28.84 -8.07
CA ASP A 682 13.80 29.86 -7.97
C ASP A 682 13.84 30.89 -9.11
N ALA A 683 12.79 31.71 -9.22
CA ALA A 683 12.69 32.77 -10.24
C ALA A 683 13.81 33.81 -10.19
N THR A 684 14.53 33.93 -9.07
CA THR A 684 15.66 34.85 -8.94
C THR A 684 16.98 34.24 -9.44
N GLY A 685 17.00 32.93 -9.74
CA GLY A 685 18.19 32.18 -10.11
C GLY A 685 18.95 31.60 -8.93
N ALA A 686 18.38 31.59 -7.73
CA ALA A 686 18.98 30.86 -6.62
C ALA A 686 18.88 29.35 -6.90
N LEU A 687 20.01 28.65 -6.83
CA LEU A 687 20.11 27.21 -7.04
C LEU A 687 20.41 26.53 -5.70
N VAL A 688 19.60 25.52 -5.36
CA VAL A 688 19.86 24.59 -4.27
C VAL A 688 20.07 23.20 -4.84
N GLU A 689 21.23 22.61 -4.60
CA GLU A 689 21.61 21.26 -5.04
C GLU A 689 21.47 20.24 -3.90
N TYR A 690 21.05 19.02 -4.24
CA TYR A 690 20.89 17.87 -3.35
C TYR A 690 21.78 16.72 -3.83
N VAL A 691 22.67 16.25 -2.95
CA VAL A 691 23.62 15.16 -3.25
C VAL A 691 23.27 13.95 -2.42
N TYR A 692 23.14 12.80 -3.09
CA TYR A 692 22.77 11.52 -2.47
C TYR A 692 23.95 10.56 -2.34
N ASN A 693 23.85 9.60 -1.43
CA ASN A 693 24.72 8.41 -1.37
C ASN A 693 24.15 7.24 -2.21
N ALA A 694 24.82 6.09 -2.23
CA ALA A 694 24.42 4.91 -3.01
C ALA A 694 23.20 4.17 -2.41
N ASN A 695 22.76 4.53 -1.20
CA ASN A 695 21.48 4.10 -0.64
C ASN A 695 20.35 5.12 -0.86
N GLY A 696 20.57 6.17 -1.67
CA GLY A 696 19.56 7.18 -1.96
C GLY A 696 19.26 8.15 -0.80
N GLN A 697 20.13 8.24 0.20
CA GLN A 697 19.99 9.17 1.32
C GLN A 697 20.70 10.50 1.03
N LEU A 698 20.10 11.61 1.46
CA LEU A 698 20.61 12.96 1.21
C LEU A 698 21.84 13.25 2.07
N ARG A 699 23.04 13.20 1.48
CA ARG A 699 24.31 13.44 2.21
C ARG A 699 24.74 14.91 2.22
N GLN A 700 24.29 15.71 1.26
CA GLN A 700 24.65 17.13 1.19
C GLN A 700 23.55 17.98 0.54
N THR A 701 23.37 19.20 1.06
CA THR A 701 22.61 20.27 0.41
C THR A 701 23.55 21.44 0.18
N VAL A 702 23.52 22.05 -1.01
CA VAL A 702 24.33 23.22 -1.35
C VAL A 702 23.43 24.31 -1.89
N ALA A 703 23.26 25.41 -1.16
CA ALA A 703 22.63 26.61 -1.66
C ALA A 703 23.72 27.58 -2.17
N TYR A 704 23.76 27.76 -3.49
CA TYR A 704 24.78 28.58 -4.13
C TYR A 704 24.51 30.07 -3.91
N ALA A 705 25.54 30.81 -3.50
CA ALA A 705 25.47 32.26 -3.38
C ALA A 705 25.46 32.94 -4.75
N THR A 706 26.20 32.36 -5.71
CA THR A 706 26.19 32.82 -7.10
C THR A 706 24.89 32.39 -7.77
N LYS A 707 24.04 33.36 -8.12
CA LYS A 707 22.80 33.11 -8.87
C LYS A 707 23.08 32.73 -10.31
N LEU A 708 22.17 31.95 -10.90
CA LEU A 708 22.16 31.70 -12.33
C LEU A 708 22.01 33.03 -13.10
N THR A 709 22.73 33.14 -14.22
CA THR A 709 22.60 34.31 -15.10
C THR A 709 21.21 34.37 -15.73
N THR A 710 20.80 35.55 -16.16
CA THR A 710 19.55 35.73 -16.93
C THR A 710 19.48 34.83 -18.16
N ALA A 711 20.62 34.60 -18.83
CA ALA A 711 20.73 33.67 -19.95
C ALA A 711 20.44 32.21 -19.56
N LYS A 712 21.01 31.74 -18.43
CA LYS A 712 20.73 30.39 -17.90
C LYS A 712 19.27 30.23 -17.48
N LEU A 713 18.69 31.24 -16.82
CA LEU A 713 17.27 31.25 -16.44
C LEU A 713 16.35 31.21 -17.66
N ALA A 714 16.65 32.03 -18.69
CA ALA A 714 15.88 32.04 -19.93
C ALA A 714 15.94 30.67 -20.65
N ALA A 715 17.04 29.94 -20.52
CA ALA A 715 17.20 28.61 -21.12
C ALA A 715 16.41 27.50 -20.41
N LEU A 716 15.92 27.70 -19.18
CA LEU A 716 15.16 26.69 -18.42
C LEU A 716 13.76 26.43 -18.99
N VAL A 717 13.34 27.24 -19.97
CA VAL A 717 12.12 27.04 -20.73
C VAL A 717 12.41 27.17 -22.22
N ASP A 718 11.60 26.50 -23.04
CA ASP A 718 11.63 26.65 -24.50
C ASP A 718 10.72 27.79 -24.98
N GLY A 719 10.63 27.98 -26.30
CA GLY A 719 9.75 28.98 -26.91
C GLY A 719 8.25 28.76 -26.66
N ALA A 720 7.85 27.57 -26.22
CA ALA A 720 6.48 27.23 -25.81
C ALA A 720 6.25 27.38 -24.30
N ASN A 721 7.24 27.89 -23.55
CA ASN A 721 7.24 27.98 -22.09
C ASN A 721 7.21 26.63 -21.35
N LEU A 722 7.64 25.55 -22.01
CA LEU A 722 7.79 24.24 -21.38
C LEU A 722 9.19 24.09 -20.77
N PRO A 723 9.34 23.41 -19.63
CA PRO A 723 10.64 23.26 -18.98
C PRO A 723 11.59 22.40 -19.82
N THR A 724 12.84 22.83 -19.90
CA THR A 724 13.93 22.11 -20.61
C THR A 724 14.81 21.32 -19.65
N THR A 725 14.46 21.27 -18.36
CA THR A 725 15.27 20.70 -17.26
C THR A 725 15.12 19.19 -17.07
N ALA A 726 14.34 18.52 -17.93
CA ALA A 726 14.18 17.08 -17.88
C ALA A 726 15.54 16.37 -17.90
N TRP A 727 15.67 15.33 -17.09
CA TRP A 727 16.84 14.47 -17.18
C TRP A 727 16.87 13.77 -18.54
N SER A 728 18.05 13.69 -19.14
CA SER A 728 18.33 12.89 -20.32
C SER A 728 19.83 12.71 -20.41
N ALA A 729 20.28 11.54 -20.87
CA ALA A 729 21.70 11.25 -21.10
C ALA A 729 22.39 12.27 -22.04
N THR A 730 21.62 13.00 -22.87
CA THR A 730 22.14 13.98 -23.83
C THR A 730 21.88 15.44 -23.42
N ASN A 731 21.23 15.71 -22.29
CA ASN A 731 20.99 17.10 -21.85
C ASN A 731 22.27 17.70 -21.24
N THR A 732 22.96 18.55 -22.00
CA THR A 732 24.21 19.21 -21.60
C THR A 732 24.09 20.71 -21.34
N THR A 733 22.90 21.31 -21.51
CA THR A 733 22.71 22.77 -21.44
C THR A 733 21.95 23.21 -20.20
N THR A 734 21.00 22.41 -19.75
CA THR A 734 20.14 22.67 -18.58
C THR A 734 20.19 21.56 -17.54
N SER A 735 21.15 20.64 -17.66
CA SER A 735 21.50 19.71 -16.60
C SER A 735 22.16 20.41 -15.42
N LEU A 736 22.11 19.77 -14.25
CA LEU A 736 22.74 20.31 -13.04
C LEU A 736 24.22 20.64 -13.27
N THR A 737 24.97 19.78 -13.97
CA THR A 737 26.38 20.03 -14.30
C THR A 737 26.60 21.32 -15.09
N ALA A 738 25.72 21.65 -16.03
CA ALA A 738 25.82 22.87 -16.83
C ALA A 738 25.37 24.13 -16.07
N LEU A 739 24.34 23.98 -15.23
CA LEU A 739 23.78 25.07 -14.45
C LEU A 739 24.64 25.44 -13.25
N ARG A 740 25.30 24.45 -12.61
CA ARG A 740 26.10 24.60 -11.40
C ARG A 740 27.03 25.81 -11.47
N PRO A 741 26.86 26.83 -10.61
CA PRO A 741 27.80 27.92 -10.48
C PRO A 741 29.16 27.42 -10.00
N GLY A 742 30.22 28.18 -10.29
CA GLY A 742 31.51 27.95 -9.63
C GLY A 742 31.35 28.11 -8.12
N GLN A 743 31.94 27.20 -7.35
CA GLN A 743 31.84 27.25 -5.89
C GLN A 743 32.56 28.49 -5.35
N VAL A 744 31.92 29.18 -4.42
CA VAL A 744 32.46 30.36 -3.72
C VAL A 744 32.34 30.18 -2.21
N ALA A 745 33.13 30.94 -1.44
CA ALA A 745 33.14 30.84 0.02
C ALA A 745 31.77 31.18 0.68
N GLN A 746 30.91 31.91 -0.04
CA GLN A 746 29.58 32.30 0.45
C GLN A 746 28.52 31.20 0.28
N ASP A 747 28.81 30.14 -0.48
CA ASP A 747 27.87 29.02 -0.67
C ASP A 747 27.52 28.39 0.67
N GLN A 748 26.23 28.21 0.92
CA GLN A 748 25.75 27.59 2.15
C GLN A 748 25.65 26.08 1.94
N LYS A 749 26.48 25.32 2.64
CA LYS A 749 26.50 23.86 2.59
C LYS A 749 25.94 23.26 3.88
N VAL A 750 25.17 22.19 3.75
CA VAL A 750 24.73 21.36 4.87
C VAL A 750 25.12 19.92 4.56
N TRP A 751 25.97 19.33 5.39
CA TRP A 751 26.38 17.93 5.28
C TRP A 751 25.58 17.07 6.25
N ARG A 752 25.26 15.86 5.84
CA ARG A 752 24.49 14.89 6.61
C ARG A 752 25.21 13.56 6.62
N PHE A 753 25.36 13.01 7.82
CA PHE A 753 26.01 11.75 8.07
C PHE A 753 25.03 10.82 8.75
N TYR A 754 24.96 9.60 8.27
CA TYR A 754 24.05 8.59 8.75
C TYR A 754 24.81 7.57 9.58
N ASP A 755 24.19 7.06 10.64
CA ASP A 755 24.73 5.92 11.36
C ASP A 755 24.56 4.62 10.53
N ASN A 756 25.06 3.51 11.09
CA ASN A 756 24.95 2.21 10.43
C ASN A 756 23.49 1.74 10.30
N ALA A 757 22.55 2.23 11.11
CA ALA A 757 21.12 1.96 10.93
C ALA A 757 20.48 2.83 9.83
N GLY A 758 21.25 3.72 9.21
CA GLY A 758 20.76 4.65 8.19
C GLY A 758 19.97 5.83 8.76
N ARG A 759 20.09 6.13 10.05
CA ARG A 759 19.44 7.28 10.71
C ARG A 759 20.36 8.50 10.66
N LEU A 760 19.80 9.71 10.56
CA LEU A 760 20.60 10.94 10.49
C LEU A 760 21.29 11.19 11.84
N ALA A 761 22.58 10.93 11.92
CA ALA A 761 23.34 11.01 13.17
C ALA A 761 24.05 12.37 13.34
N TRP A 762 24.52 12.97 12.25
CA TRP A 762 25.14 14.30 12.30
C TRP A 762 24.72 15.18 11.14
N GLN A 763 24.55 16.46 11.43
CA GLN A 763 24.39 17.52 10.44
C GLN A 763 25.41 18.61 10.71
N VAL A 764 26.16 19.03 9.69
CA VAL A 764 27.12 20.14 9.78
C VAL A 764 26.61 21.28 8.89
N ASP A 765 26.48 22.49 9.44
CA ASP A 765 26.11 23.67 8.65
C ASP A 765 27.34 24.37 8.05
N ALA A 766 27.09 25.37 7.19
CA ALA A 766 28.13 26.07 6.45
C ALA A 766 29.09 26.86 7.35
N LEU A 767 28.66 27.20 8.57
CA LEU A 767 29.45 27.90 9.56
C LEU A 767 30.26 26.93 10.45
N GLY A 768 30.16 25.63 10.20
CA GLY A 768 30.85 24.58 10.94
C GLY A 768 30.16 24.16 12.22
N TYR A 769 28.93 24.60 12.48
CA TYR A 769 28.21 24.08 13.64
C TYR A 769 27.67 22.68 13.34
N VAL A 770 27.94 21.78 14.26
CA VAL A 770 27.49 20.39 14.20
C VAL A 770 26.26 20.23 15.09
N THR A 771 25.17 19.73 14.52
CA THR A 771 24.04 19.16 15.25
C THR A 771 24.17 17.66 15.23
N GLN A 772 24.31 17.05 16.41
CA GLN A 772 24.30 15.61 16.59
C GLN A 772 22.90 15.17 17.02
N THR A 773 22.41 14.10 16.41
CA THR A 773 21.22 13.37 16.88
C THR A 773 21.66 11.99 17.29
N THR A 774 21.49 11.67 18.57
CA THR A 774 21.78 10.34 19.10
C THR A 774 20.50 9.56 19.25
N TYR A 775 20.59 8.26 19.02
CA TYR A 775 19.46 7.35 19.10
C TYR A 775 19.78 6.21 20.05
N ASP A 776 18.74 5.65 20.65
CA ASP A 776 18.84 4.37 21.33
C ASP A 776 18.76 3.20 20.33
N GLY A 777 18.90 1.99 20.84
CA GLY A 777 18.76 0.74 20.10
C GLY A 777 17.35 0.49 19.55
N ALA A 778 16.34 1.23 20.02
CA ALA A 778 14.97 1.20 19.51
C ALA A 778 14.72 2.28 18.43
N SER A 779 15.77 2.97 17.98
CA SER A 779 15.70 4.05 16.99
C SER A 779 14.89 5.27 17.40
N ARG A 780 14.80 5.52 18.71
CA ARG A 780 14.21 6.74 19.26
C ARG A 780 15.30 7.76 19.54
N VAL A 781 14.98 9.04 19.34
CA VAL A 781 15.91 10.14 19.60
C VAL A 781 16.16 10.25 21.11
N LEU A 782 17.41 10.08 21.53
CA LEU A 782 17.86 10.31 22.91
C LEU A 782 18.20 11.78 23.15
N SER A 783 18.89 12.39 22.18
CA SER A 783 19.28 13.80 22.27
C SER A 783 19.43 14.43 20.90
N VAL A 784 19.18 15.73 20.86
CA VAL A 784 19.61 16.60 19.76
C VAL A 784 20.48 17.68 20.38
N SER A 785 21.78 17.61 20.14
CA SER A 785 22.76 18.54 20.70
C SER A 785 23.46 19.30 19.59
N ARG A 786 23.84 20.55 19.87
CA ARG A 786 24.66 21.36 18.96
C ARG A 786 26.00 21.63 19.64
N LEU A 787 27.10 21.36 18.95
CA LEU A 787 28.42 21.70 19.47
C LEU A 787 28.55 23.21 19.66
N ALA A 788 29.10 23.62 20.81
CA ALA A 788 29.25 25.04 21.14
C ALA A 788 30.23 25.76 20.21
N ASN A 789 31.27 25.04 19.76
CA ASN A 789 32.28 25.55 18.85
C ASN A 789 32.04 24.99 17.45
N ALA A 790 32.25 25.83 16.44
CA ALA A 790 32.28 25.40 15.06
C ALA A 790 33.55 24.59 14.76
N ILE A 791 33.44 23.61 13.85
CA ILE A 791 34.57 22.86 13.31
C ILE A 791 35.10 23.52 12.04
N ASP A 792 36.36 23.23 11.69
CA ASP A 792 36.87 23.55 10.35
C ASP A 792 36.19 22.63 9.32
N VAL A 793 35.39 23.24 8.44
CA VAL A 793 34.68 22.54 7.37
C VAL A 793 35.51 22.38 6.11
N THR A 794 36.73 22.94 6.04
CA THR A 794 37.62 22.83 4.86
C THR A 794 37.80 21.38 4.38
N PRO A 795 37.96 20.37 5.25
CA PRO A 795 38.01 18.97 4.83
C PRO A 795 36.74 18.47 4.14
N LEU A 796 35.57 18.99 4.54
CA LEU A 796 34.25 18.62 4.01
C LEU A 796 33.94 19.27 2.65
N LEU A 797 34.67 20.32 2.28
CA LEU A 797 34.45 21.05 1.02
C LEU A 797 34.83 20.23 -0.22
N ASN A 798 35.73 19.26 -0.08
CA ASN A 798 36.24 18.44 -1.19
C ASN A 798 35.36 17.23 -1.54
N GLY A 799 34.21 17.05 -0.86
CA GLY A 799 33.30 15.93 -1.11
C GLY A 799 33.86 14.56 -0.70
N ALA A 800 34.98 14.54 0.04
CA ALA A 800 35.52 13.35 0.69
C ALA A 800 34.64 12.96 1.89
N ASP A 801 34.48 11.67 2.13
CA ASP A 801 33.94 11.16 3.39
C ASP A 801 34.93 11.49 4.50
N VAL A 802 34.63 12.56 5.24
CA VAL A 802 35.42 12.92 6.41
C VAL A 802 34.88 12.11 7.57
N ASN A 803 35.72 11.22 8.09
CA ASN A 803 35.50 10.69 9.43
C ASN A 803 35.64 11.88 10.39
N LEU A 804 34.52 12.32 10.97
CA LEU A 804 34.49 13.49 11.85
C LEU A 804 35.30 13.28 13.14
N GLY A 805 35.86 12.09 13.39
CA GLY A 805 36.77 11.82 14.51
C GLY A 805 36.11 11.97 15.88
N VAL A 806 34.80 12.23 15.92
CA VAL A 806 33.95 12.14 17.10
C VAL A 806 33.48 10.70 17.21
N ASP A 807 34.35 9.86 17.78
CA ASP A 807 33.96 8.55 18.33
C ASP A 807 32.81 8.80 19.35
N PRO A 808 31.74 7.98 19.36
CA PRO A 808 30.76 8.00 20.45
C PRO A 808 31.37 7.85 21.84
#